data_AF-A0A963Z966-F1
#
_entry.id   AF-A0A963Z966-F1
#
_cell.length_a   1.000
_cell.length_b   1.000
_cell.length_c   1.000
_cell.angle_alpha   90.00
_cell.angle_beta   90.00
_cell.angle_gamma   90.00
#
_symmetry.space_group_name_H-M   'P 1'
#
loop_
_entity.id
_entity.type
_entity.pdbx_description
1 polymer ?
#
loop_
_entity_poly.entity_id
_entity_poly.type
_entity_poly.pdbx_seq_one_letter_code
_entity_poly.pdbx_strand_id
1 'polypeptide(L)'
;MKSWLCLLLSLAFIGLSTCYAEPEILAPSVLKFASEKSRLPFATIKVKDLHPSCAYNNGYNFPCTFLYVTDYEDFWILPFTIEPGGDYIHIKDVSAFSKSLTLFAFNFNSASNVEISKPFLIGAEYGPRKTADGKIVKRELSMNLEHFVDWSVSYSQVNLMKRAREPISGDLWGTWNNGDTLNLDQYGNVLSLKPNQVARYVINGAKAQYPTGTYTLYYEGTGTIAVKNVSDLTYSDNEISFYYDSHGLIEVAIQATNPADPIRNIRVLPPGGSCLEDQTLACSTNSDCGSNTCLLHKDFYQQRKFHPDFLSLIQPYSTLRFLNWTKTNNSAEHSWSERATLQDVTYATEKAVPLELIAELSNLLGTDTWINVPHLADDNYVFQLANLFKSTLSKKLKLYLEYSNEVWNPIFEQAHYAQQNGLALNLSSDPFQAQLRYYALRAMQIENLAGQVFSNQPGRLVKVLATQSGNPWTSEVVLTEAVKHGSFDKLAIAPYFGGGDTSNLDFANEQAVCDYLHNKINPAFNVPESDLTFTNYIINQITKHKQHADNYGVELITYEAGQHLAVLWSNPKNKTLFIDTNRHACMEEVYNDFFDTWESINGGLVSLYRMSGEFGDESFGMVEGLTQSLAETPKRRAAEAYLTK
;
A
#
# COMPACT_ATOMS: atom_id res chain seq x y z
N MET A 1 -36.66 -18.14 -11.50
CA MET A 1 -38.06 -18.60 -11.28
C MET A 1 -38.30 -20.06 -11.71
N LYS A 2 -37.77 -20.57 -12.82
CA LYS A 2 -37.90 -22.00 -13.21
C LYS A 2 -37.20 -23.00 -12.27
N SER A 3 -36.12 -22.60 -11.61
CA SER A 3 -35.34 -23.42 -10.66
C SER A 3 -36.02 -23.62 -9.29
N TRP A 4 -36.84 -22.66 -8.86
CA TRP A 4 -37.58 -22.74 -7.58
C TRP A 4 -38.77 -23.71 -7.63
N LEU A 5 -39.42 -23.84 -8.80
CA LEU A 5 -40.53 -24.78 -9.00
C LEU A 5 -40.04 -26.24 -9.01
N CYS A 6 -38.80 -26.49 -9.44
CA CYS A 6 -38.17 -27.81 -9.45
C CYS A 6 -37.89 -28.31 -8.04
N LEU A 7 -37.38 -27.45 -7.13
CA LEU A 7 -37.07 -27.81 -5.74
C LEU A 7 -38.31 -28.27 -4.96
N LEU A 8 -39.45 -27.58 -5.16
CA LEU A 8 -40.73 -27.90 -4.53
C LEU A 8 -41.32 -29.24 -5.04
N LEU A 9 -41.08 -29.61 -6.31
CA LEU A 9 -41.56 -30.87 -6.89
C LEU A 9 -40.70 -32.08 -6.46
N SER A 10 -39.39 -31.90 -6.29
CA SER A 10 -38.50 -32.97 -5.78
C SER A 10 -38.76 -33.34 -4.32
N LEU A 11 -39.28 -32.42 -3.51
CA LEU A 11 -39.66 -32.70 -2.11
C LEU A 11 -40.95 -33.52 -1.97
N ALA A 12 -41.75 -33.64 -3.04
CA ALA A 12 -42.97 -34.46 -3.03
C ALA A 12 -42.73 -35.96 -3.33
N PHE A 13 -41.52 -36.33 -3.80
CA PHE A 13 -41.26 -37.68 -4.34
C PHE A 13 -40.66 -38.69 -3.35
N ILE A 14 -40.32 -38.29 -2.12
CA ILE A 14 -39.80 -39.22 -1.10
C ILE A 14 -40.85 -39.40 0.01
N GLY A 15 -41.89 -40.20 -0.31
CA GLY A 15 -42.60 -41.00 0.69
C GLY A 15 -43.94 -40.48 1.22
N LEU A 16 -44.98 -40.42 0.38
CA LEU A 16 -46.38 -40.62 0.79
C LEU A 16 -47.09 -41.50 -0.24
N SER A 17 -47.73 -42.57 0.25
CA SER A 17 -48.45 -43.56 -0.55
C SER A 17 -49.71 -42.98 -1.21
N THR A 18 -49.89 -43.33 -2.50
CA THR A 18 -51.06 -43.14 -3.38
C THR A 18 -51.32 -41.74 -3.95
N CYS A 19 -50.91 -41.54 -5.21
CA CYS A 19 -51.71 -40.84 -6.22
C CYS A 19 -51.20 -41.21 -7.65
N TYR A 20 -52.13 -41.63 -8.51
CA TYR A 20 -51.91 -42.02 -9.91
C TYR A 20 -51.89 -40.77 -10.80
N ALA A 21 -50.84 -40.58 -11.62
CA ALA A 21 -50.89 -39.95 -12.94
C ALA A 21 -49.58 -40.25 -13.71
N GLU A 22 -49.69 -40.31 -15.04
CA GLU A 22 -48.80 -40.91 -16.03
C GLU A 22 -47.35 -40.37 -16.13
N PRO A 23 -46.43 -41.15 -16.76
CA PRO A 23 -45.00 -40.97 -16.66
C PRO A 23 -44.47 -40.05 -17.77
N GLU A 24 -44.06 -38.85 -17.40
CA GLU A 24 -43.02 -38.07 -18.09
C GLU A 24 -42.88 -36.75 -17.32
N ILE A 25 -41.74 -36.54 -16.65
CA ILE A 25 -41.05 -35.24 -16.45
C ILE A 25 -39.84 -35.45 -15.51
N LEU A 26 -38.67 -35.33 -16.15
CA LEU A 26 -37.32 -34.99 -15.66
C LEU A 26 -36.37 -36.08 -15.15
N ALA A 27 -35.21 -36.08 -15.81
CA ALA A 27 -34.11 -37.02 -15.75
C ALA A 27 -33.14 -36.76 -14.58
N PRO A 28 -32.28 -37.72 -14.19
CA PRO A 28 -31.26 -37.62 -13.12
C PRO A 28 -30.17 -36.55 -13.30
N SER A 29 -30.30 -35.62 -14.25
CA SER A 29 -29.21 -34.82 -14.79
C SER A 29 -28.91 -33.49 -14.08
N VAL A 30 -29.56 -33.17 -12.96
CA VAL A 30 -29.42 -31.87 -12.25
C VAL A 30 -28.70 -31.98 -10.89
N LEU A 31 -28.51 -33.20 -10.38
CA LEU A 31 -27.79 -33.45 -9.13
C LEU A 31 -26.42 -34.05 -9.42
N LYS A 32 -25.36 -33.33 -9.04
CA LYS A 32 -23.97 -33.80 -9.20
C LYS A 32 -23.36 -34.12 -7.82
N PHE A 33 -22.67 -35.26 -7.74
CA PHE A 33 -21.89 -35.65 -6.58
C PHE A 33 -20.41 -35.33 -6.83
N ALA A 34 -19.76 -34.63 -5.89
CA ALA A 34 -18.32 -34.47 -5.91
C ALA A 34 -17.64 -35.84 -5.67
N SER A 35 -16.62 -36.19 -6.45
CA SER A 35 -15.92 -37.48 -6.32
C SER A 35 -14.85 -37.45 -5.22
N GLU A 36 -14.67 -38.53 -4.45
CA GLU A 36 -13.66 -38.67 -3.37
C GLU A 36 -12.18 -38.48 -3.78
N LYS A 37 -11.87 -38.27 -5.07
CA LYS A 37 -10.49 -38.22 -5.59
C LYS A 37 -9.92 -36.82 -5.82
N SER A 38 -10.62 -35.73 -5.47
CA SER A 38 -10.10 -34.36 -5.54
C SER A 38 -9.19 -34.01 -4.35
N ARG A 39 -8.10 -33.30 -4.62
CA ARG A 39 -7.15 -32.82 -3.59
C ARG A 39 -7.78 -31.60 -2.89
N LEU A 40 -8.12 -31.78 -1.61
CA LEU A 40 -8.82 -30.90 -0.64
C LEU A 40 -8.60 -29.37 -0.75
N PRO A 41 -9.69 -28.59 -0.53
CA PRO A 41 -9.79 -27.68 0.61
C PRO A 41 -11.13 -27.81 1.36
N PHE A 42 -11.17 -27.27 2.58
CA PHE A 42 -12.30 -27.39 3.50
C PHE A 42 -12.90 -26.02 3.83
N ALA A 43 -14.21 -25.94 4.05
CA ALA A 43 -14.86 -24.81 4.71
C ALA A 43 -15.33 -25.25 6.11
N THR A 44 -15.12 -24.41 7.13
CA THR A 44 -15.56 -24.70 8.50
C THR A 44 -16.68 -23.75 8.89
N ILE A 45 -17.80 -24.28 9.37
CA ILE A 45 -18.98 -23.48 9.76
C ILE A 45 -19.34 -23.83 11.20
N LYS A 46 -19.62 -22.82 12.03
CA LYS A 46 -20.18 -23.05 13.37
C LYS A 46 -21.64 -23.46 13.25
N VAL A 47 -22.03 -24.56 13.89
CA VAL A 47 -23.38 -25.13 13.81
C VAL A 47 -24.46 -24.14 14.26
N LYS A 48 -24.16 -23.31 15.26
CA LYS A 48 -25.07 -22.26 15.76
C LYS A 48 -25.46 -21.21 14.70
N ASP A 49 -24.63 -21.04 13.66
CA ASP A 49 -24.83 -20.03 12.61
C ASP A 49 -25.71 -20.56 11.45
N LEU A 50 -26.01 -21.87 11.42
CA LEU A 50 -26.79 -22.52 10.37
C LEU A 50 -28.31 -22.41 10.57
N HIS A 51 -28.79 -22.65 11.80
CA HIS A 51 -30.16 -22.40 12.27
C HIS A 51 -30.27 -22.79 13.76
N PRO A 52 -31.15 -22.14 14.58
CA PRO A 52 -31.34 -22.53 15.99
C PRO A 52 -31.81 -23.98 16.20
N SER A 53 -32.49 -24.58 15.22
CA SER A 53 -32.93 -25.99 15.26
C SER A 53 -31.89 -27.00 14.78
N CYS A 54 -30.73 -26.55 14.28
CA CYS A 54 -29.55 -27.40 14.02
C CYS A 54 -28.63 -27.49 15.26
N ALA A 55 -28.99 -26.89 16.40
CA ALA A 55 -28.21 -26.94 17.63
C ALA A 55 -28.26 -28.35 18.27
N TYR A 56 -27.09 -28.85 18.65
CA TYR A 56 -26.96 -30.05 19.46
C TYR A 56 -27.53 -29.78 20.86
N ASN A 57 -28.78 -30.19 21.11
CA ASN A 57 -29.42 -29.98 22.40
C ASN A 57 -29.77 -31.33 23.03
N ASN A 58 -29.00 -31.70 24.06
CA ASN A 58 -29.29 -32.72 25.07
C ASN A 58 -30.10 -33.95 24.60
N GLY A 59 -29.50 -34.77 23.74
CA GLY A 59 -29.89 -36.18 23.61
C GLY A 59 -30.99 -36.53 22.60
N TYR A 60 -31.44 -35.59 21.76
CA TYR A 60 -32.29 -35.91 20.60
C TYR A 60 -31.57 -35.58 19.29
N ASN A 61 -31.33 -36.62 18.48
CA ASN A 61 -30.70 -36.54 17.17
C ASN A 61 -31.67 -35.95 16.14
N PHE A 62 -31.41 -34.74 15.67
CA PHE A 62 -31.77 -34.34 14.31
C PHE A 62 -30.51 -33.81 13.62
N PRO A 63 -29.69 -34.69 13.01
CA PRO A 63 -28.60 -34.21 12.18
C PRO A 63 -29.21 -33.41 11.03
N CYS A 64 -28.68 -32.23 10.71
CA CYS A 64 -29.05 -31.53 9.48
C CYS A 64 -28.77 -32.53 8.33
N THR A 65 -29.82 -33.08 7.70
CA THR A 65 -29.68 -34.33 6.92
C THR A 65 -28.97 -34.10 5.59
N PHE A 66 -29.02 -32.88 5.05
CA PHE A 66 -28.38 -32.53 3.78
C PHE A 66 -27.90 -31.07 3.79
N LEU A 67 -26.66 -30.87 3.35
CA LEU A 67 -26.09 -29.56 3.05
C LEU A 67 -26.17 -29.38 1.53
N TYR A 68 -27.02 -28.47 1.06
CA TYR A 68 -27.08 -28.14 -0.35
C TYR A 68 -26.29 -26.88 -0.64
N VAL A 69 -25.46 -26.96 -1.67
CA VAL A 69 -24.63 -25.87 -2.15
C VAL A 69 -25.06 -25.55 -3.58
N THR A 70 -25.31 -24.29 -3.88
CA THR A 70 -25.67 -23.84 -5.22
C THR A 70 -24.74 -22.74 -5.71
N ASP A 71 -24.40 -22.80 -7.00
CA ASP A 71 -23.62 -21.80 -7.75
C ASP A 71 -24.49 -20.98 -8.71
N TYR A 72 -25.81 -20.92 -8.44
CA TYR A 72 -26.89 -20.34 -9.26
C TYR A 72 -27.36 -21.16 -10.47
N GLU A 73 -26.56 -22.13 -10.97
CA GLU A 73 -26.93 -22.97 -12.12
C GLU A 73 -27.24 -24.42 -11.73
N ASP A 74 -26.48 -24.99 -10.77
CA ASP A 74 -26.63 -26.37 -10.32
C ASP A 74 -26.82 -26.49 -8.78
N PHE A 75 -27.27 -27.66 -8.33
CA PHE A 75 -27.29 -28.05 -6.91
C PHE A 75 -26.30 -29.19 -6.65
N TRP A 76 -25.42 -28.98 -5.67
CA TRP A 76 -24.39 -29.92 -5.27
C TRP A 76 -24.64 -30.42 -3.85
N ILE A 77 -24.40 -31.72 -3.65
CA ILE A 77 -24.33 -32.32 -2.32
C ILE A 77 -22.86 -32.53 -1.99
N LEU A 78 -22.36 -31.80 -0.99
CA LEU A 78 -20.96 -31.90 -0.58
C LEU A 78 -20.81 -32.81 0.64
N PRO A 79 -19.77 -33.65 0.68
CA PRO A 79 -19.45 -34.42 1.87
C PRO A 79 -19.01 -33.48 2.99
N PHE A 80 -19.53 -33.69 4.19
CA PHE A 80 -19.13 -32.94 5.37
C PHE A 80 -18.88 -33.87 6.56
N THR A 81 -18.14 -33.36 7.54
CA THR A 81 -17.92 -34.02 8.83
C THR A 81 -18.27 -33.06 9.96
N ILE A 82 -18.88 -33.56 11.02
CA ILE A 82 -19.18 -32.78 12.22
C ILE A 82 -18.07 -33.05 13.24
N GLU A 83 -17.50 -32.00 13.85
CA GLU A 83 -16.50 -32.17 14.91
C GLU A 83 -17.07 -32.92 16.13
N PRO A 84 -16.24 -33.70 16.84
CA PRO A 84 -16.59 -34.25 18.14
C PRO A 84 -17.00 -33.11 19.10
N GLY A 85 -18.26 -33.07 19.52
CA GLY A 85 -18.84 -31.97 20.31
C GLY A 85 -19.96 -31.22 19.58
N GLY A 86 -20.05 -31.35 18.25
CA GLY A 86 -21.19 -30.84 17.47
C GLY A 86 -21.16 -29.32 17.23
N ASP A 87 -20.07 -28.63 17.56
CA ASP A 87 -19.97 -27.17 17.42
C ASP A 87 -19.64 -26.71 16.00
N TYR A 88 -18.99 -27.56 15.20
CA TYR A 88 -18.48 -27.23 13.86
C TYR A 88 -18.81 -28.29 12.82
N ILE A 89 -19.08 -27.83 11.60
CA ILE A 89 -19.19 -28.64 10.38
C ILE A 89 -18.01 -28.30 9.47
N HIS A 90 -17.27 -29.31 9.03
CA HIS A 90 -16.27 -29.20 7.98
C HIS A 90 -16.83 -29.73 6.68
N ILE A 91 -16.99 -28.86 5.70
CA ILE A 91 -17.38 -29.21 4.33
C ILE A 91 -16.11 -29.52 3.56
N LYS A 92 -16.06 -30.67 2.89
CA LYS A 92 -14.94 -31.07 2.05
C LYS A 92 -15.18 -30.64 0.60
N ASP A 93 -14.10 -30.56 -0.17
CA ASP A 93 -14.11 -30.38 -1.62
C ASP A 93 -14.70 -29.05 -2.11
N VAL A 94 -14.54 -27.97 -1.32
CA VAL A 94 -15.03 -26.64 -1.71
C VAL A 94 -14.16 -25.96 -2.79
N SER A 95 -13.00 -26.52 -3.16
CA SER A 95 -12.12 -25.97 -4.24
C SER A 95 -12.78 -25.94 -5.60
N ALA A 96 -13.79 -26.79 -5.82
CA ALA A 96 -14.45 -26.88 -7.11
C ALA A 96 -15.34 -25.64 -7.39
N PHE A 97 -15.58 -24.80 -6.37
CA PHE A 97 -16.48 -23.65 -6.47
C PHE A 97 -15.67 -22.35 -6.46
N SER A 98 -15.82 -21.57 -7.53
CA SER A 98 -15.13 -20.29 -7.70
C SER A 98 -15.89 -19.11 -7.06
N LYS A 99 -17.13 -19.30 -6.60
CA LYS A 99 -18.03 -18.23 -6.09
C LYS A 99 -18.47 -18.47 -4.64
N SER A 100 -19.04 -17.43 -4.02
CA SER A 100 -19.70 -17.47 -2.71
C SER A 100 -20.74 -18.59 -2.65
N LEU A 101 -20.56 -19.54 -1.74
CA LEU A 101 -21.48 -20.66 -1.60
C LEU A 101 -22.68 -20.23 -0.77
N THR A 102 -23.89 -20.38 -1.32
CA THR A 102 -25.11 -20.25 -0.52
C THR A 102 -25.47 -21.60 0.07
N LEU A 103 -25.48 -21.66 1.40
CA LEU A 103 -25.81 -22.87 2.13
C LEU A 103 -27.29 -22.90 2.54
N PHE A 104 -27.93 -24.05 2.32
CA PHE A 104 -29.25 -24.36 2.88
C PHE A 104 -29.16 -25.56 3.81
N ALA A 105 -29.58 -25.38 5.07
CA ALA A 105 -29.80 -26.47 6.00
C ALA A 105 -31.29 -26.84 6.00
N PHE A 106 -31.59 -28.14 5.87
CA PHE A 106 -32.95 -28.68 5.91
C PHE A 106 -33.15 -29.47 7.19
N ASN A 107 -34.23 -29.19 7.91
CA ASN A 107 -34.66 -29.98 9.05
C ASN A 107 -35.99 -30.68 8.75
N PHE A 108 -36.07 -31.98 9.05
CA PHE A 108 -37.29 -32.76 9.00
C PHE A 108 -37.80 -32.94 10.43
N ASN A 109 -38.88 -32.26 10.79
CA ASN A 109 -39.52 -32.51 12.07
C ASN A 109 -40.36 -33.80 12.03
N SER A 110 -40.76 -34.30 13.20
CA SER A 110 -41.57 -35.52 13.36
C SER A 110 -42.98 -35.45 12.72
N ALA A 111 -43.35 -34.29 12.15
CA ALA A 111 -44.63 -34.06 11.47
C ALA A 111 -44.47 -33.96 9.93
N SER A 112 -43.31 -34.35 9.38
CA SER A 112 -43.02 -34.35 7.94
C SER A 112 -43.02 -32.96 7.28
N ASN A 113 -42.90 -31.89 8.06
CA ASN A 113 -42.71 -30.54 7.52
C ASN A 113 -41.21 -30.26 7.31
N VAL A 114 -40.89 -29.65 6.16
CA VAL A 114 -39.53 -29.22 5.82
C VAL A 114 -39.35 -27.77 6.26
N GLU A 115 -38.46 -27.54 7.23
CA GLU A 115 -37.99 -26.20 7.55
C GLU A 115 -36.67 -25.92 6.81
N ILE A 116 -36.63 -24.78 6.10
CA ILE A 116 -35.45 -24.32 5.35
C ILE A 116 -34.82 -23.16 6.12
N SER A 117 -33.52 -23.25 6.41
CA SER A 117 -32.78 -22.13 7.00
C SER A 117 -32.77 -20.90 6.10
N LYS A 118 -32.56 -19.71 6.67
CA LYS A 118 -32.18 -18.55 5.85
C LYS A 118 -30.88 -18.86 5.10
N PRO A 119 -30.74 -18.42 3.84
CA PRO A 119 -29.51 -18.62 3.08
C PRO A 119 -28.32 -17.98 3.80
N PHE A 120 -27.25 -18.74 3.97
CA PHE A 120 -25.99 -18.27 4.55
C PHE A 120 -24.92 -18.21 3.46
N LEU A 121 -24.24 -17.05 3.33
CA LEU A 121 -23.12 -16.88 2.42
C LEU A 121 -21.85 -17.37 3.12
N ILE A 122 -21.24 -18.43 2.59
CA ILE A 122 -19.90 -18.85 3.00
C ILE A 122 -18.92 -18.05 2.14
N GLY A 123 -18.38 -16.96 2.71
CA GLY A 123 -17.06 -16.51 2.30
C GLY A 123 -16.07 -17.59 2.72
N ALA A 124 -15.10 -17.93 1.87
CA ALA A 124 -14.00 -18.78 2.30
C ALA A 124 -13.25 -18.06 3.42
N GLU A 125 -13.59 -18.31 4.68
CA GLU A 125 -12.74 -17.91 5.80
C GLU A 125 -11.49 -18.79 5.72
N TYR A 126 -10.48 -18.29 5.01
CA TYR A 126 -9.13 -18.82 5.11
C TYR A 126 -8.67 -18.60 6.55
N GLY A 127 -8.73 -19.67 7.35
CA GLY A 127 -8.05 -19.70 8.64
C GLY A 127 -6.58 -19.26 8.48
N PRO A 128 -5.94 -18.78 9.56
CA PRO A 128 -4.61 -18.16 9.47
C PRO A 128 -3.66 -19.08 8.71
N ARG A 129 -3.06 -18.56 7.64
CA ARG A 129 -2.13 -19.30 6.76
C ARG A 129 -1.08 -19.95 7.63
N LYS A 130 -0.76 -21.22 7.42
CA LYS A 130 0.31 -21.91 8.17
C LYS A 130 1.45 -22.29 7.24
N THR A 131 2.68 -22.10 7.69
CA THR A 131 3.87 -22.68 7.06
C THR A 131 3.82 -24.21 7.10
N ALA A 132 4.70 -24.88 6.35
CA ALA A 132 4.79 -26.35 6.35
C ALA A 132 5.08 -26.95 7.75
N ASP A 133 5.69 -26.18 8.66
CA ASP A 133 5.89 -26.53 10.09
C ASP A 133 4.73 -26.10 11.01
N GLY A 134 3.60 -25.64 10.45
CA GLY A 134 2.37 -25.35 11.18
C GLY A 134 2.30 -23.97 11.85
N LYS A 135 3.26 -23.07 11.61
CA LYS A 135 3.26 -21.71 12.19
C LYS A 135 2.37 -20.79 11.39
N ILE A 136 1.61 -19.95 12.08
CA ILE A 136 0.81 -18.91 11.44
C ILE A 136 1.74 -17.95 10.69
N VAL A 137 1.54 -17.85 9.37
CA VAL A 137 2.10 -16.82 8.50
C VAL A 137 1.33 -15.55 8.79
N LYS A 138 2.05 -14.56 9.32
CA LYS A 138 1.49 -13.24 9.56
C LYS A 138 1.19 -12.57 8.21
N ARG A 139 0.00 -12.00 8.07
CA ARG A 139 -0.32 -11.09 6.97
C ARG A 139 0.49 -9.81 7.18
N GLU A 140 1.29 -9.46 6.19
CA GLU A 140 2.20 -8.32 6.26
C GLU A 140 1.95 -7.39 5.08
N LEU A 141 1.81 -6.10 5.38
CA LEU A 141 1.73 -5.04 4.39
C LEU A 141 2.94 -4.12 4.54
N SER A 142 3.47 -3.74 3.39
CA SER A 142 4.39 -2.62 3.23
C SER A 142 3.61 -1.41 2.74
N MET A 143 4.09 -0.22 3.09
CA MET A 143 3.55 1.03 2.57
C MET A 143 4.66 1.86 1.96
N ASN A 144 4.50 2.22 0.68
CA ASN A 144 5.34 3.23 0.07
C ASN A 144 4.84 4.63 0.43
N LEU A 145 5.74 5.45 0.97
CA LEU A 145 5.39 6.79 1.43
C LEU A 145 5.28 7.77 0.26
N GLU A 146 4.41 8.76 0.38
CA GLU A 146 4.28 9.86 -0.58
C GLU A 146 5.51 10.78 -0.65
N HIS A 147 5.52 11.71 -1.60
CA HIS A 147 6.58 12.72 -1.71
C HIS A 147 6.71 13.60 -0.46
N PHE A 148 7.97 13.87 -0.08
CA PHE A 148 8.34 14.72 1.03
C PHE A 148 8.48 16.19 0.57
N VAL A 149 7.35 16.86 0.35
CA VAL A 149 7.26 18.19 -0.29
C VAL A 149 6.08 18.99 0.25
N ASP A 150 6.14 20.33 0.21
CA ASP A 150 5.15 21.21 0.84
C ASP A 150 3.72 20.99 0.35
N TRP A 151 3.55 20.68 -0.94
CA TRP A 151 2.23 20.46 -1.53
C TRP A 151 1.65 19.07 -1.26
N SER A 152 2.42 18.15 -0.69
CA SER A 152 1.89 16.85 -0.29
C SER A 152 1.06 16.99 0.99
N VAL A 153 -0.10 16.34 1.01
CA VAL A 153 -1.07 16.33 2.12
C VAL A 153 -0.51 15.71 3.41
N SER A 154 0.62 14.99 3.33
CA SER A 154 1.26 14.35 4.48
C SER A 154 2.24 15.28 5.19
N TYR A 155 1.80 16.03 6.20
CA TYR A 155 2.71 16.79 7.07
C TYR A 155 3.51 15.85 8.01
N SER A 156 4.37 15.02 7.43
CA SER A 156 5.08 13.92 8.11
C SER A 156 6.02 14.38 9.22
N GLN A 157 6.54 15.62 9.15
CA GLN A 157 7.37 16.21 10.19
C GLN A 157 6.65 17.33 10.95
N VAL A 158 6.99 17.46 12.23
CA VAL A 158 6.55 18.57 13.08
C VAL A 158 7.16 19.89 12.62
N ASN A 159 8.44 19.90 12.21
CA ASN A 159 9.01 21.08 11.59
C ASN A 159 8.67 21.13 10.10
N LEU A 160 7.65 21.91 9.77
CA LEU A 160 7.12 22.03 8.40
C LEU A 160 8.12 22.68 7.44
N MET A 161 9.10 23.43 7.95
CA MET A 161 10.18 24.02 7.15
C MET A 161 10.96 22.95 6.38
N LYS A 162 11.09 21.74 6.94
CA LYS A 162 11.86 20.66 6.31
C LYS A 162 11.21 20.14 5.02
N ARG A 163 9.92 20.42 4.81
CA ARG A 163 9.17 20.05 3.60
C ARG A 163 9.00 21.23 2.64
N ALA A 164 9.39 22.44 3.04
CA ALA A 164 9.26 23.62 2.19
C ALA A 164 10.11 23.45 0.92
N ARG A 165 9.57 23.75 -0.26
CA ARG A 165 10.41 23.84 -1.47
C ARG A 165 11.57 24.82 -1.29
N GLU A 166 12.58 24.71 -2.15
CA GLU A 166 13.72 25.64 -2.18
C GLU A 166 13.29 27.11 -2.18
N PRO A 167 14.06 28.00 -1.55
CA PRO A 167 13.68 29.40 -1.42
C PRO A 167 13.57 30.06 -2.80
N ILE A 168 12.50 30.81 -2.98
CA ILE A 168 12.18 31.52 -4.22
C ILE A 168 12.61 32.98 -4.07
N SER A 169 13.46 33.46 -4.98
CA SER A 169 13.79 34.87 -5.07
C SER A 169 12.61 35.68 -5.60
N GLY A 170 12.29 36.80 -4.97
CA GLY A 170 11.24 37.70 -5.43
C GLY A 170 11.27 39.03 -4.70
N ASP A 171 10.14 39.74 -4.76
CA ASP A 171 9.89 40.95 -3.99
C ASP A 171 8.96 40.64 -2.81
N LEU A 172 8.99 41.44 -1.76
CA LEU A 172 8.07 41.27 -0.64
C LEU A 172 6.61 41.45 -1.11
N TRP A 173 5.89 40.34 -1.21
CA TRP A 173 4.48 40.25 -1.65
C TRP A 173 4.16 40.84 -3.03
N GLY A 174 5.18 41.22 -3.81
CA GLY A 174 5.07 41.62 -5.21
C GLY A 174 5.38 40.46 -6.13
N THR A 175 6.46 40.56 -6.91
CA THR A 175 6.86 39.52 -7.86
C THR A 175 7.11 38.19 -7.12
N TRP A 176 6.40 37.13 -7.55
CA TRP A 176 6.52 35.81 -6.94
C TRP A 176 7.90 35.21 -7.19
N ASN A 177 8.30 35.05 -8.45
CA ASN A 177 9.64 34.59 -8.81
C ASN A 177 10.22 35.60 -9.79
N ASN A 178 11.24 36.33 -9.39
CA ASN A 178 11.92 37.31 -10.25
C ASN A 178 13.08 36.69 -11.05
N GLY A 179 13.37 35.39 -10.85
CA GLY A 179 14.43 34.66 -11.54
C GLY A 179 15.85 34.99 -11.04
N ASP A 180 16.00 35.88 -10.06
CA ASP A 180 17.31 36.21 -9.49
C ASP A 180 17.86 35.04 -8.66
N THR A 181 19.18 34.88 -8.70
CA THR A 181 19.89 33.91 -7.84
C THR A 181 19.91 34.40 -6.38
N LEU A 182 19.68 33.48 -5.44
CA LEU A 182 19.89 33.70 -4.01
C LEU A 182 21.32 33.30 -3.63
N ASN A 183 21.96 34.07 -2.73
CA ASN A 183 23.26 33.70 -2.16
C ASN A 183 23.04 32.74 -0.98
N LEU A 184 23.24 31.45 -1.21
CA LEU A 184 23.00 30.38 -0.24
C LEU A 184 24.30 29.70 0.19
N ASP A 185 24.35 29.17 1.42
CA ASP A 185 25.37 28.21 1.82
C ASP A 185 25.08 26.78 1.32
N GLN A 186 25.96 25.83 1.65
CA GLN A 186 25.82 24.42 1.25
C GLN A 186 24.58 23.70 1.82
N TYR A 187 23.96 24.26 2.86
CA TYR A 187 22.75 23.75 3.53
C TYR A 187 21.49 24.49 3.08
N GLY A 188 21.61 25.51 2.22
CA GLY A 188 20.50 26.32 1.74
C GLY A 188 20.15 27.53 2.61
N ASN A 189 20.96 27.92 3.60
CA ASN A 189 20.73 29.13 4.38
C ASN A 189 21.03 30.38 3.54
N VAL A 190 20.24 31.43 3.71
CA VAL A 190 20.37 32.69 2.95
C VAL A 190 21.43 33.57 3.60
N LEU A 191 22.59 33.69 2.95
CA LEU A 191 23.74 34.45 3.45
C LEU A 191 23.58 35.96 3.27
N SER A 192 22.99 36.39 2.15
CA SER A 192 22.77 37.81 1.84
C SER A 192 21.68 37.98 0.78
N LEU A 193 21.06 39.16 0.74
CA LEU A 193 20.05 39.53 -0.26
C LEU A 193 20.47 40.80 -1.00
N LYS A 194 20.15 40.89 -2.30
CA LYS A 194 20.25 42.14 -3.07
C LYS A 194 19.24 43.17 -2.53
N PRO A 195 19.40 44.48 -2.82
CA PRO A 195 18.38 45.47 -2.49
C PRO A 195 16.99 45.06 -3.00
N ASN A 196 15.99 45.08 -2.12
CA ASN A 196 14.58 44.67 -2.36
C ASN A 196 14.34 43.18 -2.66
N GLN A 197 15.37 42.34 -2.68
CA GLN A 197 15.22 40.90 -2.87
C GLN A 197 14.77 40.23 -1.57
N VAL A 198 13.84 39.29 -1.66
CA VAL A 198 13.47 38.39 -0.57
C VAL A 198 13.78 36.95 -0.93
N ALA A 199 14.02 36.11 0.09
CA ALA A 199 13.97 34.66 -0.05
C ALA A 199 12.66 34.14 0.53
N ARG A 200 11.75 33.66 -0.33
CA ARG A 200 10.42 33.17 0.06
C ARG A 200 10.39 31.65 0.15
N TYR A 201 9.85 31.14 1.25
CA TYR A 201 9.52 29.74 1.48
C TYR A 201 8.00 29.54 1.47
N VAL A 202 7.56 28.43 0.91
CA VAL A 202 6.17 27.97 0.94
C VAL A 202 6.10 26.77 1.87
N ILE A 203 5.33 26.88 2.95
CA ILE A 203 5.36 25.89 4.05
C ILE A 203 4.33 24.76 3.85
N ASN A 204 3.23 25.02 3.17
CA ASN A 204 2.15 24.07 2.93
C ASN A 204 1.59 24.18 1.50
N GLY A 205 0.91 23.12 1.07
CA GLY A 205 0.11 23.12 -0.15
C GLY A 205 -1.22 23.85 0.05
N ALA A 206 -1.66 24.56 -0.99
CA ALA A 206 -2.91 25.34 -0.96
C ALA A 206 -4.18 24.48 -0.73
N LYS A 207 -4.08 23.18 -0.96
CA LYS A 207 -5.17 22.22 -0.83
C LYS A 207 -4.96 21.20 0.31
N ALA A 208 -3.77 21.20 0.92
CA ALA A 208 -3.48 20.33 2.04
C ALA A 208 -4.13 20.90 3.30
N GLN A 209 -4.92 20.08 3.99
CA GLN A 209 -5.57 20.46 5.25
C GLN A 209 -4.56 20.36 6.38
N TYR A 210 -3.89 21.46 6.68
CA TYR A 210 -2.98 21.57 7.81
C TYR A 210 -3.77 21.99 9.07
N PRO A 211 -3.33 21.64 10.28
CA PRO A 211 -4.07 21.96 11.50
C PRO A 211 -4.36 23.45 11.65
N THR A 212 -5.61 23.82 11.90
CA THR A 212 -5.99 25.18 12.28
C THR A 212 -5.47 25.50 13.68
N GLY A 213 -4.94 26.71 13.89
CA GLY A 213 -4.53 27.16 15.22
C GLY A 213 -3.33 28.10 15.20
N THR A 214 -2.71 28.28 16.37
CA THR A 214 -1.52 29.12 16.53
C THR A 214 -0.26 28.33 16.20
N TYR A 215 0.45 28.77 15.18
CA TYR A 215 1.75 28.26 14.77
C TYR A 215 2.85 29.07 15.46
N THR A 216 4.00 28.43 15.65
CA THR A 216 5.20 29.08 16.18
C THR A 216 6.34 28.93 15.19
N LEU A 217 6.93 30.05 14.79
CA LEU A 217 8.13 30.10 13.98
C LEU A 217 9.32 30.50 14.85
N TYR A 218 10.34 29.66 14.91
CA TYR A 218 11.63 29.98 15.53
C TYR A 218 12.70 30.15 14.47
N TYR A 219 13.64 31.06 14.68
CA TYR A 219 14.82 31.22 13.83
C TYR A 219 16.04 31.57 14.69
N GLU A 220 17.22 31.53 14.08
CA GLU A 220 18.44 32.06 14.67
C GLU A 220 19.03 33.08 13.70
N GLY A 221 19.84 34.01 14.21
CA GLY A 221 20.53 35.01 13.42
C GLY A 221 19.84 36.37 13.41
N THR A 222 20.49 37.35 12.78
CA THR A 222 20.03 38.73 12.78
C THR A 222 19.42 39.09 11.44
N GLY A 223 18.17 39.56 11.43
CA GLY A 223 17.50 39.97 10.21
C GLY A 223 16.01 40.27 10.39
N THR A 224 15.25 40.19 9.30
CA THR A 224 13.81 40.44 9.30
C THR A 224 13.10 39.37 8.48
N ILE A 225 12.11 38.73 9.09
CA ILE A 225 11.21 37.76 8.46
C ILE A 225 9.81 38.38 8.40
N ALA A 226 9.05 38.14 7.34
CA ALA A 226 7.60 38.32 7.37
C ALA A 226 6.87 37.03 7.00
N VAL A 227 5.64 36.94 7.50
CA VAL A 227 4.72 35.83 7.22
C VAL A 227 3.44 36.39 6.61
N LYS A 228 2.86 35.68 5.63
CA LYS A 228 1.64 36.10 4.92
C LYS A 228 0.60 34.99 4.91
N ASN A 229 -0.67 35.38 4.68
CA ASN A 229 -1.87 34.54 4.68
C ASN A 229 -2.13 33.90 6.05
N VAL A 230 -1.88 34.68 7.11
CA VAL A 230 -2.04 34.31 8.51
C VAL A 230 -2.57 35.54 9.27
N SER A 231 -3.18 35.34 10.44
CA SER A 231 -3.65 36.41 11.34
C SER A 231 -2.89 36.41 12.67
N ASP A 232 -3.18 37.42 13.51
CA ASP A 232 -2.67 37.50 14.90
C ASP A 232 -1.14 37.39 15.03
N LEU A 233 -0.40 37.95 14.06
CA LEU A 233 1.06 37.89 14.06
C LEU A 233 1.63 38.66 15.26
N THR A 234 2.46 37.98 16.04
CA THR A 234 3.23 38.57 17.13
C THR A 234 4.72 38.28 16.91
N TYR A 235 5.54 39.31 17.00
CA TYR A 235 7.00 39.23 16.87
C TYR A 235 7.65 39.37 18.24
N SER A 236 8.56 38.46 18.55
CA SER A 236 9.45 38.51 19.71
C SER A 236 10.87 38.15 19.27
N ASP A 237 11.83 38.20 20.21
CA ASP A 237 13.22 37.87 19.91
C ASP A 237 13.33 36.42 19.41
N ASN A 238 13.71 36.26 18.13
CA ASN A 238 13.89 34.97 17.46
C ASN A 238 12.65 34.06 17.39
N GLU A 239 11.45 34.61 17.64
CA GLU A 239 10.17 33.89 17.61
C GLU A 239 9.09 34.75 16.91
N ILE A 240 8.26 34.11 16.10
CA ILE A 240 7.08 34.69 15.49
C ILE A 240 5.91 33.74 15.71
N SER A 241 4.85 34.18 16.37
CA SER A 241 3.60 33.42 16.48
C SER A 241 2.56 33.99 15.53
N PHE A 242 1.72 33.13 14.95
CA PHE A 242 0.65 33.54 14.05
C PHE A 242 -0.46 32.50 14.04
N TYR A 243 -1.70 32.93 13.81
CA TYR A 243 -2.84 32.04 13.63
C TYR A 243 -3.03 31.70 12.15
N TYR A 244 -3.20 30.42 11.86
CA TYR A 244 -3.52 29.90 10.53
C TYR A 244 -4.89 29.21 10.58
N ASP A 245 -5.78 29.62 9.69
CA ASP A 245 -7.17 29.18 9.63
C ASP A 245 -7.41 28.03 8.64
N SER A 246 -6.33 27.37 8.20
CA SER A 246 -6.33 26.36 7.15
C SER A 246 -6.64 26.86 5.73
N HIS A 247 -6.57 28.17 5.46
CA HIS A 247 -6.79 28.73 4.11
C HIS A 247 -5.54 29.39 3.52
N GLY A 248 -5.20 29.00 2.29
CA GLY A 248 -4.11 29.58 1.51
C GLY A 248 -2.72 29.01 1.84
N LEU A 249 -1.70 29.66 1.30
CA LEU A 249 -0.29 29.25 1.52
C LEU A 249 0.29 30.06 2.68
N ILE A 250 0.84 29.39 3.69
CA ILE A 250 1.74 30.03 4.65
C ILE A 250 3.04 30.37 3.88
N GLU A 251 3.22 31.65 3.59
CA GLU A 251 4.43 32.18 2.94
C GLU A 251 5.33 32.79 4.02
N VAL A 252 6.59 32.34 4.10
CA VAL A 252 7.62 32.90 4.99
C VAL A 252 8.69 33.56 4.14
N ALA A 253 8.96 34.86 4.33
CA ALA A 253 9.93 35.60 3.54
C ALA A 253 11.03 36.22 4.42
N ILE A 254 12.29 35.87 4.14
CA ILE A 254 13.44 36.61 4.67
C ILE A 254 13.59 37.90 3.85
N GLN A 255 13.40 39.04 4.51
CA GLN A 255 13.52 40.37 3.90
C GLN A 255 14.93 40.95 4.04
N ALA A 256 15.57 40.67 5.16
CA ALA A 256 16.92 41.12 5.47
C ALA A 256 17.60 40.06 6.32
N THR A 257 18.91 39.88 6.12
CA THR A 257 19.76 38.95 6.87
C THR A 257 21.14 39.59 7.01
N ASN A 258 21.76 39.47 8.19
CA ASN A 258 23.09 39.97 8.45
C ASN A 258 24.12 38.95 7.93
N PRO A 259 25.00 39.27 6.96
CA PRO A 259 25.98 38.31 6.46
C PRO A 259 26.97 37.78 7.52
N ALA A 260 27.19 38.52 8.61
CA ALA A 260 28.03 38.08 9.73
C ALA A 260 27.30 37.17 10.73
N ASP A 261 25.96 37.17 10.70
CA ASP A 261 25.11 36.32 11.53
C ASP A 261 23.80 36.03 10.78
N PRO A 262 23.84 35.19 9.71
CA PRO A 262 22.70 35.02 8.82
C PRO A 262 21.53 34.34 9.51
N ILE A 263 20.32 34.69 9.08
CA ILE A 263 19.11 33.95 9.45
C ILE A 263 19.26 32.49 9.00
N ARG A 264 19.08 31.59 9.97
CA ARG A 264 19.24 30.14 9.80
C ARG A 264 18.33 29.39 10.78
N ASN A 265 18.33 28.06 10.69
CA ASN A 265 17.59 27.19 11.61
C ASN A 265 16.11 27.59 11.77
N ILE A 266 15.48 27.97 10.65
CA ILE A 266 14.07 28.33 10.62
C ILE A 266 13.25 27.06 10.90
N ARG A 267 12.34 27.17 11.85
CA ARG A 267 11.43 26.10 12.26
C ARG A 267 10.02 26.64 12.23
N VAL A 268 9.11 25.99 11.51
CA VAL A 268 7.68 26.35 11.51
C VAL A 268 6.92 25.18 12.11
N LEU A 269 6.34 25.40 13.28
CA LEU A 269 5.77 24.37 14.14
C LEU A 269 4.25 24.55 14.22
N PRO A 270 3.45 23.52 13.87
CA PRO A 270 2.00 23.58 13.96
C PRO A 270 1.53 23.53 15.43
N PRO A 271 0.26 23.89 15.70
CA PRO A 271 -0.33 23.70 17.02
C PRO A 271 -0.40 22.21 17.40
N GLY A 272 -0.60 21.94 18.68
CA GLY A 272 -0.74 20.58 19.21
C GLY A 272 0.59 19.94 19.60
N GLY A 273 0.56 18.63 19.79
CA GLY A 273 1.64 17.82 20.32
C GLY A 273 1.36 16.33 20.22
N SER A 274 2.21 15.53 20.85
CA SER A 274 2.01 14.08 20.99
C SER A 274 2.07 13.68 22.47
N CYS A 275 1.36 12.63 22.85
CA CYS A 275 1.40 12.13 24.22
C CYS A 275 2.79 11.57 24.60
N LEU A 276 3.15 11.67 25.88
CA LEU A 276 4.46 11.26 26.40
C LEU A 276 4.75 9.77 26.16
N GLU A 277 3.79 8.90 26.43
CA GLU A 277 3.98 7.45 26.33
C GLU A 277 3.71 6.88 24.92
N ASP A 278 2.97 7.62 24.09
CA ASP A 278 2.62 7.21 22.73
C ASP A 278 2.74 8.39 21.75
N GLN A 279 3.73 8.32 20.85
CA GLN A 279 3.96 9.35 19.84
C GLN A 279 2.94 9.35 18.71
N THR A 280 2.15 8.28 18.57
CA THR A 280 1.11 8.19 17.55
C THR A 280 -0.19 8.91 17.98
N LEU A 281 -0.33 9.22 19.27
CA LEU A 281 -1.51 9.89 19.81
C LEU A 281 -1.30 11.41 19.82
N ALA A 282 -2.05 12.11 18.95
CA ALA A 282 -2.08 13.56 18.91
C ALA A 282 -2.78 14.14 20.16
N CYS A 283 -2.31 15.31 20.61
CA CYS A 283 -2.89 16.00 21.75
C CYS A 283 -2.81 17.53 21.58
N SER A 284 -3.75 18.24 22.20
CA SER A 284 -3.69 19.68 22.41
C SER A 284 -3.48 20.03 23.88
N THR A 285 -3.92 19.16 24.78
CA THR A 285 -3.85 19.32 26.23
C THR A 285 -3.58 17.98 26.92
N ASN A 286 -3.25 18.00 28.21
CA ASN A 286 -3.03 16.77 28.98
C ASN A 286 -4.26 15.85 29.04
N SER A 287 -5.48 16.38 28.94
CA SER A 287 -6.69 15.55 28.97
C SER A 287 -6.81 14.62 27.76
N ASP A 288 -6.20 14.98 26.64
CA ASP A 288 -6.19 14.15 25.43
C ASP A 288 -5.29 12.90 25.60
N CYS A 289 -4.39 12.93 26.60
CA CYS A 289 -3.43 11.87 26.90
C CYS A 289 -3.84 11.01 28.10
N GLY A 290 -5.08 11.13 28.58
CA GLY A 290 -5.53 10.42 29.79
C GLY A 290 -4.75 10.88 31.04
N SER A 291 -3.97 9.98 31.65
CA SER A 291 -3.11 10.29 32.80
C SER A 291 -1.74 10.85 32.42
N ASN A 292 -1.41 10.92 31.12
CA ASN A 292 -0.10 11.30 30.63
C ASN A 292 0.00 12.78 30.25
N THR A 293 1.22 13.23 29.99
CA THR A 293 1.50 14.63 29.60
C THR A 293 1.44 14.78 28.08
N CYS A 294 0.81 15.85 27.62
CA CYS A 294 0.89 16.29 26.23
C CYS A 294 2.19 17.07 26.01
N LEU A 295 3.04 16.59 25.10
CA LEU A 295 4.28 17.25 24.72
C LEU A 295 4.03 18.10 23.47
N LEU A 296 3.87 19.41 23.65
CA LEU A 296 3.58 20.33 22.56
C LEU A 296 4.73 20.41 21.56
N HIS A 297 4.39 20.52 20.27
CA HIS A 297 5.32 20.63 19.17
C HIS A 297 6.32 21.77 19.34
N LYS A 298 5.84 22.95 19.77
CA LYS A 298 6.69 24.13 20.01
C LYS A 298 7.84 23.87 20.99
N ASP A 299 7.62 22.98 21.97
CA ASP A 299 8.57 22.70 23.05
C ASP A 299 9.42 21.45 22.78
N PHE A 300 8.91 20.47 22.02
CA PHE A 300 9.50 19.13 21.88
C PHE A 300 9.81 18.68 20.44
N TYR A 301 9.75 19.56 19.43
CA TYR A 301 9.98 19.19 18.02
C TYR A 301 11.33 18.52 17.72
N GLN A 302 12.36 18.71 18.55
CA GLN A 302 13.66 18.07 18.36
C GLN A 302 13.65 16.59 18.77
N GLN A 303 12.91 16.26 19.84
CA GLN A 303 12.75 14.88 20.34
C GLN A 303 11.59 14.15 19.64
N ARG A 304 10.61 14.92 19.13
CA ARG A 304 9.40 14.45 18.45
C ARG A 304 9.36 15.04 17.04
N LYS A 305 10.17 14.48 16.13
CA LYS A 305 10.36 15.03 14.78
C LYS A 305 9.20 14.75 13.83
N PHE A 306 8.46 13.67 14.06
CA PHE A 306 7.37 13.23 13.19
C PHE A 306 6.01 13.59 13.78
N HIS A 307 5.06 13.94 12.92
CA HIS A 307 3.72 14.33 13.36
C HIS A 307 2.91 13.09 13.83
N PRO A 308 2.18 13.15 14.96
CA PRO A 308 1.43 12.01 15.49
C PRO A 308 0.40 11.43 14.49
N ASP A 309 -0.38 12.27 13.82
CA ASP A 309 -1.34 11.81 12.78
C ASP A 309 -0.67 10.99 11.68
N PHE A 310 0.52 11.43 11.24
CA PHE A 310 1.30 10.69 10.25
C PHE A 310 1.78 9.35 10.81
N LEU A 311 2.32 9.34 12.03
CA LEU A 311 2.79 8.11 12.68
C LEU A 311 1.66 7.10 12.88
N SER A 312 0.49 7.55 13.34
CA SER A 312 -0.70 6.72 13.53
C SER A 312 -1.13 6.03 12.24
N LEU A 313 -1.07 6.74 11.12
CA LEU A 313 -1.46 6.19 9.82
C LEU A 313 -0.52 5.10 9.30
N ILE A 314 0.78 5.21 9.58
CA ILE A 314 1.78 4.29 9.04
C ILE A 314 2.23 3.20 10.03
N GLN A 315 1.91 3.34 11.32
CA GLN A 315 2.21 2.34 12.35
C GLN A 315 1.76 0.91 12.00
N PRO A 316 0.59 0.68 11.36
CA PRO A 316 0.14 -0.68 11.07
C PRO A 316 1.04 -1.48 10.12
N TYR A 317 1.86 -0.82 9.29
CA TYR A 317 2.65 -1.48 8.25
C TYR A 317 3.98 -2.02 8.80
N SER A 318 4.29 -3.28 8.48
CA SER A 318 5.49 -3.97 8.95
C SER A 318 6.77 -3.58 8.21
N THR A 319 6.63 -2.91 7.06
CA THR A 319 7.73 -2.37 6.27
C THR A 319 7.32 -1.04 5.66
N LEU A 320 8.23 -0.07 5.65
CA LEU A 320 8.04 1.20 4.94
C LEU A 320 9.00 1.28 3.76
N ARG A 321 8.46 1.58 2.57
CA ARG A 321 9.24 1.84 1.36
C ARG A 321 9.38 3.34 1.14
N PHE A 322 10.61 3.77 0.87
CA PHE A 322 11.00 5.18 0.86
C PHE A 322 11.28 5.73 -0.54
N LEU A 323 10.75 5.12 -1.61
CA LEU A 323 11.01 5.50 -3.01
C LEU A 323 10.92 7.02 -3.24
N ASN A 324 9.84 7.63 -2.77
CA ASN A 324 9.56 9.05 -2.97
C ASN A 324 10.33 9.95 -1.99
N TRP A 325 10.69 9.44 -0.82
CA TRP A 325 11.50 10.16 0.17
C TRP A 325 12.97 10.22 -0.24
N THR A 326 13.47 9.22 -0.98
CA THR A 326 14.82 9.23 -1.55
C THR A 326 14.86 9.79 -2.97
N LYS A 327 13.72 10.22 -3.54
CA LYS A 327 13.58 10.72 -4.93
C LYS A 327 14.36 9.87 -5.95
N THR A 328 14.21 8.54 -5.88
CA THR A 328 15.08 7.64 -6.66
C THR A 328 14.89 7.75 -8.18
N ASN A 329 13.66 7.97 -8.64
CA ASN A 329 13.36 8.08 -10.06
C ASN A 329 14.11 9.26 -10.67
N ASN A 330 14.86 9.01 -11.75
CA ASN A 330 15.69 10.00 -12.44
C ASN A 330 16.74 10.71 -11.56
N SER A 331 17.08 10.12 -10.39
CA SER A 331 18.04 10.73 -9.48
C SER A 331 19.41 10.92 -10.14
N ALA A 332 19.96 12.12 -10.02
CA ALA A 332 21.32 12.45 -10.43
C ALA A 332 22.36 12.19 -9.33
N GLU A 333 21.94 11.69 -8.17
CA GLU A 333 22.84 11.43 -7.04
C GLU A 333 23.79 10.27 -7.34
N HIS A 334 25.09 10.56 -7.29
CA HIS A 334 26.16 9.63 -7.63
C HIS A 334 27.03 9.31 -6.41
N SER A 335 27.46 10.33 -5.65
CA SER A 335 28.42 10.18 -4.56
C SER A 335 27.83 10.44 -3.16
N TRP A 336 28.38 9.79 -2.13
CA TRP A 336 27.89 9.91 -0.74
C TRP A 336 27.83 11.35 -0.20
N SER A 337 28.67 12.25 -0.71
CA SER A 337 28.70 13.66 -0.27
C SER A 337 27.59 14.52 -0.88
N GLU A 338 26.88 14.03 -1.91
CA GLU A 338 25.83 14.79 -2.61
C GLU A 338 24.47 14.73 -1.89
N ARG A 339 24.26 13.70 -1.06
CA ARG A 339 23.00 13.45 -0.34
C ARG A 339 22.63 14.56 0.63
N ALA A 340 21.35 14.60 1.03
CA ALA A 340 20.90 15.48 2.10
C ALA A 340 21.46 15.06 3.46
N THR A 341 21.64 16.06 4.32
CA THR A 341 22.03 15.94 5.72
C THR A 341 20.95 16.55 6.62
N LEU A 342 20.98 16.25 7.91
CA LEU A 342 20.03 16.83 8.87
C LEU A 342 20.16 18.37 9.02
N GLN A 343 21.26 18.95 8.52
CA GLN A 343 21.54 20.39 8.57
C GLN A 343 20.87 21.17 7.44
N ASP A 344 20.51 20.52 6.32
CA ASP A 344 19.87 21.20 5.20
C ASP A 344 18.56 21.88 5.64
N VAL A 345 18.31 23.10 5.18
CA VAL A 345 17.14 23.91 5.54
C VAL A 345 15.85 23.16 5.19
N THR A 346 15.85 22.42 4.09
CA THR A 346 14.75 21.59 3.61
C THR A 346 15.26 20.31 2.94
N TYR A 347 14.42 19.28 2.97
CA TYR A 347 14.62 18.00 2.29
C TYR A 347 13.78 17.86 1.01
N ALA A 348 12.97 18.87 0.69
CA ALA A 348 12.19 18.93 -0.54
C ALA A 348 13.03 19.36 -1.77
N THR A 349 14.33 19.04 -1.77
CA THR A 349 15.29 19.31 -2.85
C THR A 349 15.63 18.03 -3.59
N GLU A 350 16.43 18.08 -4.64
CA GLU A 350 16.89 16.86 -5.34
C GLU A 350 17.78 15.95 -4.48
N LYS A 351 18.35 16.48 -3.38
CA LYS A 351 19.09 15.70 -2.38
C LYS A 351 18.19 14.80 -1.50
N ALA A 352 16.87 15.00 -1.59
CA ALA A 352 15.84 14.21 -0.94
C ALA A 352 15.94 14.16 0.61
N VAL A 353 15.33 13.16 1.25
CA VAL A 353 15.31 12.99 2.72
C VAL A 353 16.61 12.33 3.22
N PRO A 354 17.26 12.86 4.28
CA PRO A 354 18.44 12.22 4.88
C PRO A 354 18.16 10.79 5.34
N LEU A 355 19.05 9.87 4.98
CA LEU A 355 18.94 8.45 5.34
C LEU A 355 18.91 8.21 6.87
N GLU A 356 19.57 9.08 7.65
CA GLU A 356 19.51 9.07 9.11
C GLU A 356 18.08 9.23 9.64
N LEU A 357 17.31 10.12 9.01
CA LEU A 357 15.92 10.39 9.40
C LEU A 357 15.01 9.22 9.04
N ILE A 358 15.27 8.56 7.91
CA ILE A 358 14.55 7.34 7.51
C ILE A 358 14.78 6.23 8.55
N ALA A 359 16.04 5.99 8.95
CA ALA A 359 16.35 5.02 10.00
C ALA A 359 15.69 5.36 11.34
N GLU A 360 15.64 6.65 11.70
CA GLU A 360 14.95 7.13 12.91
C GLU A 360 13.46 6.83 12.89
N LEU A 361 12.76 7.06 11.76
CA LEU A 361 11.34 6.73 11.62
C LEU A 361 11.09 5.23 11.78
N SER A 362 11.87 4.41 11.08
CA SER A 362 11.75 2.94 11.16
C SER A 362 12.00 2.43 12.58
N ASN A 363 13.00 2.97 13.28
CA ASN A 363 13.27 2.64 14.67
C ASN A 363 12.13 3.05 15.62
N LEU A 364 11.55 4.22 15.40
CA LEU A 364 10.44 4.73 16.21
C LEU A 364 9.21 3.81 16.13
N LEU A 365 8.88 3.35 14.92
CA LEU A 365 7.70 2.50 14.69
C LEU A 365 7.98 1.00 14.86
N GLY A 366 9.25 0.60 14.93
CA GLY A 366 9.63 -0.81 14.94
C GLY A 366 9.28 -1.53 13.63
N THR A 367 9.41 -0.82 12.50
CA THR A 367 9.05 -1.29 11.15
C THR A 367 10.30 -1.45 10.29
N ASP A 368 10.32 -2.47 9.42
CA ASP A 368 11.44 -2.70 8.52
C ASP A 368 11.58 -1.53 7.51
N THR A 369 12.80 -1.32 7.00
CA THR A 369 13.11 -0.22 6.07
C THR A 369 13.36 -0.77 4.68
N TRP A 370 12.65 -0.28 3.65
CA TRP A 370 12.93 -0.57 2.25
C TRP A 370 13.46 0.66 1.52
N ILE A 371 14.73 0.57 1.10
CA ILE A 371 15.47 1.63 0.41
C ILE A 371 15.77 1.25 -1.04
N ASN A 372 15.48 2.20 -1.93
CA ASN A 372 15.90 2.20 -3.32
C ASN A 372 17.23 2.97 -3.46
N VAL A 373 18.23 2.35 -4.05
CA VAL A 373 19.54 2.97 -4.32
C VAL A 373 19.50 3.70 -5.67
N PRO A 374 19.90 4.98 -5.78
CA PRO A 374 19.98 5.70 -7.06
C PRO A 374 20.76 4.92 -8.12
N HIS A 375 20.30 4.98 -9.37
CA HIS A 375 20.91 4.21 -10.47
C HIS A 375 22.35 4.63 -10.80
N LEU A 376 22.72 5.88 -10.50
CA LEU A 376 24.07 6.41 -10.67
C LEU A 376 24.97 6.24 -9.44
N ALA A 377 24.44 5.72 -8.32
CA ALA A 377 25.21 5.62 -7.09
C ALA A 377 26.46 4.74 -7.26
N ASP A 378 27.61 5.29 -6.85
CA ASP A 378 28.87 4.57 -6.85
C ASP A 378 28.95 3.53 -5.70
N ASP A 379 29.96 2.67 -5.74
CA ASP A 379 30.13 1.62 -4.72
C ASP A 379 30.41 2.21 -3.32
N ASN A 380 31.05 3.38 -3.23
CA ASN A 380 31.28 4.03 -1.95
C ASN A 380 29.97 4.52 -1.34
N TYR A 381 29.05 5.07 -2.13
CA TYR A 381 27.70 5.41 -1.70
C TYR A 381 26.99 4.21 -1.09
N VAL A 382 26.99 3.08 -1.79
CA VAL A 382 26.35 1.83 -1.33
C VAL A 382 26.99 1.31 -0.03
N PHE A 383 28.32 1.33 0.05
CA PHE A 383 29.05 0.93 1.26
C PHE A 383 28.67 1.80 2.46
N GLN A 384 28.62 3.12 2.28
CA GLN A 384 28.27 4.06 3.35
C GLN A 384 26.80 3.94 3.76
N LEU A 385 25.88 3.76 2.80
CA LEU A 385 24.47 3.49 3.05
C LEU A 385 24.30 2.24 3.90
N ALA A 386 24.95 1.14 3.51
CA ALA A 386 24.88 -0.12 4.25
C ALA A 386 25.46 0.03 5.68
N ASN A 387 26.58 0.75 5.85
CA ASN A 387 27.16 1.00 7.17
C ASN A 387 26.24 1.85 8.05
N LEU A 388 25.63 2.89 7.47
CA LEU A 388 24.69 3.74 8.19
C LEU A 388 23.56 2.89 8.74
N PHE A 389 22.80 2.19 7.91
CA PHE A 389 21.67 1.38 8.35
C PHE A 389 22.08 0.23 9.27
N LYS A 390 23.23 -0.42 9.04
CA LYS A 390 23.74 -1.44 9.96
C LYS A 390 23.95 -0.89 11.38
N SER A 391 24.43 0.34 11.48
CA SER A 391 24.78 0.99 12.74
C SER A 391 23.60 1.66 13.45
N THR A 392 22.67 2.26 12.69
CA THR A 392 21.57 3.08 13.24
C THR A 392 20.27 2.32 13.36
N LEU A 393 19.95 1.44 12.41
CA LEU A 393 18.70 0.68 12.44
C LEU A 393 18.77 -0.37 13.55
N SER A 394 17.69 -0.50 14.32
CA SER A 394 17.53 -1.46 15.41
C SER A 394 17.85 -2.88 14.94
N LYS A 395 18.57 -3.65 15.76
CA LYS A 395 18.99 -5.03 15.43
C LYS A 395 17.83 -5.99 15.18
N LYS A 396 16.60 -5.62 15.58
CA LYS A 396 15.38 -6.40 15.35
C LYS A 396 14.77 -6.16 13.96
N LEU A 397 15.19 -5.09 13.28
CA LEU A 397 14.66 -4.65 12.00
C LEU A 397 15.59 -5.03 10.85
N LYS A 398 14.97 -5.18 9.68
CA LYS A 398 15.61 -5.51 8.41
C LYS A 398 15.70 -4.29 7.50
N LEU A 399 16.73 -4.29 6.66
CA LEU A 399 16.89 -3.42 5.51
C LEU A 399 16.58 -4.22 4.25
N TYR A 400 15.51 -3.86 3.54
CA TYR A 400 15.24 -4.28 2.17
C TYR A 400 16.00 -3.33 1.24
N LEU A 401 16.90 -3.88 0.42
CA LEU A 401 17.74 -3.12 -0.48
C LEU A 401 17.35 -3.44 -1.92
N GLU A 402 16.96 -2.41 -2.67
CA GLU A 402 16.57 -2.51 -4.07
C GLU A 402 17.44 -1.57 -4.92
N TYR A 403 17.93 -2.06 -6.05
CA TYR A 403 18.63 -1.20 -7.01
C TYR A 403 17.64 -0.38 -7.84
N SER A 404 17.63 0.94 -7.65
CA SER A 404 16.76 1.89 -8.34
C SER A 404 15.27 1.53 -8.24
N ASN A 405 14.46 2.01 -9.19
CA ASN A 405 13.04 1.72 -9.30
C ASN A 405 12.67 1.55 -10.77
N GLU A 406 11.83 0.55 -11.06
CA GLU A 406 11.31 0.25 -12.41
C GLU A 406 12.35 0.40 -13.53
N VAL A 407 13.52 -0.20 -13.38
CA VAL A 407 14.60 -0.11 -14.38
C VAL A 407 14.19 -0.73 -15.73
N TRP A 408 13.07 -1.46 -15.78
CA TRP A 408 12.43 -1.94 -17.01
C TRP A 408 11.61 -0.86 -17.75
N ASN A 409 11.25 0.24 -17.10
CA ASN A 409 10.29 1.22 -17.61
C ASN A 409 10.99 2.38 -18.37
N PRO A 410 10.80 2.49 -19.70
CA PRO A 410 11.52 3.47 -20.52
C PRO A 410 11.09 4.93 -20.31
N ILE A 411 10.10 5.21 -19.43
CA ILE A 411 9.79 6.60 -19.06
C ILE A 411 10.84 7.21 -18.13
N PHE A 412 11.74 6.39 -17.57
CA PHE A 412 12.75 6.83 -16.62
C PHE A 412 14.18 6.69 -17.15
N GLU A 413 15.04 7.64 -16.78
CA GLU A 413 16.46 7.68 -17.17
C GLU A 413 17.24 6.45 -16.71
N GLN A 414 16.88 5.87 -15.56
CA GLN A 414 17.52 4.64 -15.07
C GLN A 414 17.38 3.46 -16.05
N ALA A 415 16.28 3.38 -16.80
CA ALA A 415 16.09 2.33 -17.80
C ALA A 415 17.02 2.54 -19.00
N HIS A 416 17.15 3.77 -19.48
CA HIS A 416 18.09 4.13 -20.54
C HIS A 416 19.55 3.90 -20.13
N TYR A 417 19.91 4.30 -18.91
CA TYR A 417 21.23 4.03 -18.33
C TYR A 417 21.54 2.52 -18.31
N ALA A 418 20.60 1.70 -17.84
CA ALA A 418 20.79 0.26 -17.78
C ALA A 418 20.90 -0.38 -19.17
N GLN A 419 20.10 0.08 -20.14
CA GLN A 419 20.18 -0.37 -21.53
C GLN A 419 21.53 -0.07 -22.15
N GLN A 420 22.01 1.18 -22.03
CA GLN A 420 23.29 1.61 -22.58
C GLN A 420 24.45 0.80 -22.02
N ASN A 421 24.50 0.60 -20.69
CA ASN A 421 25.54 -0.20 -20.07
C ASN A 421 25.43 -1.69 -20.42
N GLY A 422 24.21 -2.23 -20.50
CA GLY A 422 23.99 -3.61 -20.91
C GLY A 422 24.49 -3.90 -22.33
N LEU A 423 24.26 -2.97 -23.26
CA LEU A 423 24.77 -3.05 -24.64
C LEU A 423 26.30 -2.90 -24.67
N ALA A 424 26.85 -1.93 -23.93
CA ALA A 424 28.30 -1.69 -23.86
C ALA A 424 29.07 -2.90 -23.31
N LEU A 425 28.46 -3.64 -22.38
CA LEU A 425 29.02 -4.87 -21.79
C LEU A 425 28.72 -6.13 -22.62
N ASN A 426 28.06 -6.00 -23.77
CA ASN A 426 27.62 -7.12 -24.63
C ASN A 426 26.78 -8.16 -23.87
N LEU A 427 25.94 -7.73 -22.91
CA LEU A 427 25.08 -8.65 -22.15
C LEU A 427 23.97 -9.25 -23.01
N SER A 428 23.52 -8.54 -24.05
CA SER A 428 22.68 -9.04 -25.14
C SER A 428 22.80 -8.11 -26.35
N SER A 429 22.49 -8.61 -27.55
CA SER A 429 22.27 -7.77 -28.73
C SER A 429 20.87 -7.16 -28.77
N ASP A 430 19.91 -7.73 -28.02
CA ASP A 430 18.58 -7.15 -27.84
C ASP A 430 18.63 -6.05 -26.75
N PRO A 431 18.25 -4.80 -27.04
CA PRO A 431 18.38 -3.69 -26.09
C PRO A 431 17.62 -3.90 -24.78
N PHE A 432 16.38 -4.40 -24.83
CA PHE A 432 15.58 -4.57 -23.62
C PHE A 432 16.09 -5.74 -22.77
N GLN A 433 16.50 -6.84 -23.39
CA GLN A 433 17.17 -7.93 -22.66
C GLN A 433 18.51 -7.46 -22.06
N ALA A 434 19.30 -6.65 -22.78
CA ALA A 434 20.55 -6.11 -22.28
C ALA A 434 20.33 -5.21 -21.05
N GLN A 435 19.29 -4.37 -21.08
CA GLN A 435 18.83 -3.55 -19.96
C GLN A 435 18.50 -4.38 -18.71
N LEU A 436 17.68 -5.43 -18.88
CA LEU A 436 17.29 -6.32 -17.77
C LEU A 436 18.48 -7.11 -17.21
N ARG A 437 19.41 -7.56 -18.06
CA ARG A 437 20.63 -8.24 -17.62
C ARG A 437 21.57 -7.30 -16.88
N TYR A 438 21.71 -6.06 -17.34
CA TYR A 438 22.50 -5.06 -16.62
C TYR A 438 21.90 -4.73 -15.26
N TYR A 439 20.57 -4.59 -15.20
CA TYR A 439 19.85 -4.43 -13.94
C TYR A 439 20.21 -5.54 -12.95
N ALA A 440 20.08 -6.81 -13.37
CA ALA A 440 20.41 -7.96 -12.53
C ALA A 440 21.88 -7.94 -12.09
N LEU A 441 22.81 -7.67 -13.01
CA LEU A 441 24.25 -7.55 -12.70
C LEU A 441 24.51 -6.49 -11.62
N ARG A 442 24.00 -5.27 -11.81
CA ARG A 442 24.28 -4.15 -10.89
C ARG A 442 23.56 -4.32 -9.56
N ALA A 443 22.34 -4.83 -9.54
CA ALA A 443 21.63 -5.18 -8.31
C ALA A 443 22.44 -6.16 -7.46
N MET A 444 22.96 -7.23 -8.08
CA MET A 444 23.78 -8.22 -7.36
C MET A 444 25.10 -7.64 -6.83
N GLN A 445 25.75 -6.72 -7.57
CA GLN A 445 26.95 -6.02 -7.07
C GLN A 445 26.66 -5.21 -5.80
N ILE A 446 25.57 -4.42 -5.83
CA ILE A 446 25.12 -3.57 -4.72
C ILE A 446 24.77 -4.43 -3.50
N GLU A 447 23.99 -5.47 -3.71
CA GLU A 447 23.54 -6.39 -2.67
C GLU A 447 24.69 -7.21 -2.06
N ASN A 448 25.67 -7.59 -2.86
CA ASN A 448 26.87 -8.29 -2.37
C ASN A 448 27.75 -7.36 -1.53
N LEU A 449 27.92 -6.10 -1.95
CA LEU A 449 28.64 -5.10 -1.17
C LEU A 449 27.96 -4.83 0.17
N ALA A 450 26.65 -4.61 0.18
CA ALA A 450 25.88 -4.50 1.41
C ALA A 450 25.96 -5.78 2.26
N GLY A 451 25.91 -6.96 1.63
CA GLY A 451 26.06 -8.26 2.30
C GLY A 451 27.39 -8.41 3.03
N GLN A 452 28.50 -7.90 2.48
CA GLN A 452 29.79 -7.88 3.18
C GLN A 452 29.74 -7.02 4.45
N VAL A 453 29.10 -5.85 4.36
CA VAL A 453 28.87 -4.97 5.53
C VAL A 453 28.03 -5.69 6.57
N PHE A 454 26.95 -6.38 6.19
CA PHE A 454 26.04 -7.08 7.11
C PHE A 454 26.49 -8.50 7.52
N SER A 455 27.68 -8.95 7.11
CA SER A 455 28.17 -10.33 7.32
C SER A 455 28.14 -10.82 8.78
N ASN A 456 28.32 -9.93 9.76
CA ASN A 456 28.23 -10.26 11.19
C ASN A 456 26.84 -10.06 11.82
N GLN A 457 25.82 -9.78 11.01
CA GLN A 457 24.42 -9.61 11.40
C GLN A 457 23.50 -10.30 10.38
N PRO A 458 23.63 -11.64 10.22
CA PRO A 458 22.86 -12.39 9.23
C PRO A 458 21.36 -12.23 9.45
N GLY A 459 20.60 -12.16 8.35
CA GLY A 459 19.14 -12.01 8.37
C GLY A 459 18.62 -10.57 8.53
N ARG A 460 19.51 -9.57 8.66
CA ARG A 460 19.13 -8.14 8.71
C ARG A 460 19.11 -7.43 7.35
N LEU A 461 19.70 -8.02 6.32
CA LEU A 461 19.63 -7.52 4.94
C LEU A 461 18.70 -8.43 4.14
N VAL A 462 17.78 -7.84 3.39
CA VAL A 462 16.91 -8.51 2.43
C VAL A 462 17.24 -7.96 1.04
N LYS A 463 17.65 -8.86 0.15
CA LYS A 463 18.05 -8.58 -1.23
C LYS A 463 16.85 -8.69 -2.18
N VAL A 464 16.51 -7.62 -2.87
CA VAL A 464 15.27 -7.49 -3.64
C VAL A 464 15.56 -7.19 -5.11
N LEU A 465 15.13 -8.11 -5.98
CA LEU A 465 15.10 -7.91 -7.42
C LEU A 465 13.69 -7.53 -7.87
N ALA A 466 13.53 -6.45 -8.62
CA ALA A 466 12.26 -5.88 -9.05
C ALA A 466 12.05 -6.02 -10.57
N THR A 467 10.84 -6.39 -10.98
CA THR A 467 10.52 -6.71 -12.39
C THR A 467 9.14 -6.20 -12.81
N GLN A 468 8.83 -6.25 -14.11
CA GLN A 468 7.58 -5.72 -14.66
C GLN A 468 6.44 -6.72 -14.47
N SER A 469 5.43 -6.37 -13.69
CA SER A 469 4.27 -7.24 -13.40
C SER A 469 3.47 -7.66 -14.64
N GLY A 470 3.40 -6.79 -15.65
CA GLY A 470 2.70 -7.08 -16.91
C GLY A 470 3.47 -7.99 -17.87
N ASN A 471 4.73 -8.33 -17.56
CA ASN A 471 5.60 -9.09 -18.44
C ASN A 471 6.47 -10.09 -17.66
N PRO A 472 5.98 -11.33 -17.41
CA PRO A 472 6.69 -12.37 -16.66
C PRO A 472 8.05 -12.76 -17.20
N TRP A 473 8.28 -12.59 -18.51
CA TRP A 473 9.59 -12.81 -19.12
C TRP A 473 10.67 -11.92 -18.50
N THR A 474 10.31 -10.74 -17.99
CA THR A 474 11.29 -9.89 -17.28
C THR A 474 11.84 -10.57 -16.02
N SER A 475 11.02 -11.31 -15.28
CA SER A 475 11.50 -12.12 -14.15
C SER A 475 12.35 -13.29 -14.57
N GLU A 476 12.00 -13.97 -15.65
CA GLU A 476 12.83 -15.04 -16.20
C GLU A 476 14.26 -14.53 -16.51
N VAL A 477 14.37 -13.42 -17.24
CA VAL A 477 15.66 -12.83 -17.62
C VAL A 477 16.44 -12.35 -16.41
N VAL A 478 15.80 -11.60 -15.50
CA VAL A 478 16.47 -11.03 -14.33
C VAL A 478 16.97 -12.12 -13.39
N LEU A 479 16.16 -13.12 -13.07
CA LEU A 479 16.56 -14.22 -12.18
C LEU A 479 17.66 -15.09 -12.79
N THR A 480 17.55 -15.40 -14.08
CA THR A 480 18.55 -16.20 -14.81
C THR A 480 19.90 -15.50 -14.88
N GLU A 481 19.91 -14.17 -14.95
CA GLU A 481 21.15 -13.41 -14.89
C GLU A 481 21.67 -13.26 -13.45
N ALA A 482 20.81 -12.90 -12.50
CA ALA A 482 21.20 -12.61 -11.12
C ALA A 482 21.85 -13.82 -10.42
N VAL A 483 21.33 -15.04 -10.65
CA VAL A 483 21.85 -16.28 -10.03
C VAL A 483 23.33 -16.54 -10.37
N LYS A 484 23.83 -15.98 -11.48
CA LYS A 484 25.25 -16.09 -11.87
C LYS A 484 26.17 -15.27 -10.96
N HIS A 485 25.62 -14.26 -10.27
CA HIS A 485 26.37 -13.26 -9.51
C HIS A 485 26.17 -13.35 -7.99
N GLY A 486 25.33 -14.27 -7.51
CA GLY A 486 25.15 -14.55 -6.08
C GLY A 486 23.72 -14.94 -5.70
N SER A 487 23.43 -14.91 -4.40
CA SER A 487 22.10 -15.18 -3.86
C SER A 487 21.34 -13.88 -3.58
N PHE A 488 20.04 -13.93 -3.83
CA PHE A 488 19.04 -12.89 -3.57
C PHE A 488 17.86 -13.51 -2.80
N ASP A 489 17.03 -12.71 -2.14
CA ASP A 489 16.02 -13.21 -1.20
C ASP A 489 14.60 -13.12 -1.74
N LYS A 490 14.30 -12.08 -2.54
CA LYS A 490 12.95 -11.74 -2.98
C LYS A 490 12.91 -11.35 -4.45
N LEU A 491 11.84 -11.77 -5.13
CA LEU A 491 11.41 -11.20 -6.41
C LEU A 491 10.23 -10.27 -6.13
N ALA A 492 10.31 -9.01 -6.56
CA ALA A 492 9.27 -8.02 -6.41
C ALA A 492 8.64 -7.64 -7.76
N ILE A 493 7.33 -7.44 -7.77
CA ILE A 493 6.54 -6.96 -8.91
C ILE A 493 5.61 -5.81 -8.52
N ALA A 494 5.02 -5.09 -9.48
CA ALA A 494 4.01 -4.07 -9.22
C ALA A 494 2.63 -4.40 -9.83
N PRO A 495 1.85 -5.33 -9.23
CA PRO A 495 0.57 -5.76 -9.79
C PRO A 495 -0.51 -4.73 -9.48
N TYR A 496 -0.57 -3.67 -10.28
CA TYR A 496 -1.67 -2.73 -10.28
C TYR A 496 -2.92 -3.32 -10.95
N PHE A 497 -4.09 -3.08 -10.38
CA PHE A 497 -5.38 -3.50 -10.96
C PHE A 497 -6.16 -2.30 -11.50
N GLY A 498 -6.87 -2.49 -12.62
CA GLY A 498 -7.59 -1.41 -13.31
C GLY A 498 -6.80 -0.68 -14.40
N GLY A 499 -5.51 -0.99 -14.57
CA GLY A 499 -4.70 -0.48 -15.68
C GLY A 499 -5.09 -1.07 -17.04
N GLY A 500 -4.55 -0.47 -18.11
CA GLY A 500 -4.87 -0.77 -19.50
C GLY A 500 -5.59 0.39 -20.18
N ASP A 501 -5.70 0.35 -21.50
CA ASP A 501 -6.40 1.38 -22.26
C ASP A 501 -7.92 1.26 -22.03
N THR A 502 -8.49 2.25 -21.34
CA THR A 502 -9.93 2.37 -21.10
C THR A 502 -10.55 3.53 -21.91
N SER A 503 -9.84 4.04 -22.92
CA SER A 503 -10.30 5.14 -23.79
C SER A 503 -11.61 4.86 -24.51
N ASN A 504 -11.90 3.58 -24.76
CA ASN A 504 -13.12 3.13 -25.43
C ASN A 504 -14.24 2.72 -24.45
N LEU A 505 -14.02 2.82 -23.14
CA LEU A 505 -15.02 2.48 -22.13
C LEU A 505 -15.74 3.74 -21.65
N ASP A 506 -17.06 3.65 -21.48
CA ASP A 506 -17.90 4.69 -20.90
C ASP A 506 -18.69 4.06 -19.76
N PHE A 507 -18.34 4.39 -18.53
CA PHE A 507 -18.92 3.75 -17.35
C PHE A 507 -20.14 4.54 -16.88
N ALA A 508 -21.23 3.83 -16.56
CA ALA A 508 -22.48 4.47 -16.18
C ALA A 508 -22.48 5.05 -14.75
N ASN A 509 -21.72 4.45 -13.84
CA ASN A 509 -21.64 4.80 -12.42
C ASN A 509 -20.43 4.11 -11.75
N GLU A 510 -20.19 4.41 -10.46
CA GLU A 510 -19.07 3.92 -9.68
C GLU A 510 -19.09 2.40 -9.52
N GLN A 511 -20.29 1.82 -9.41
CA GLN A 511 -20.45 0.37 -9.33
C GLN A 511 -19.97 -0.32 -10.61
N ALA A 512 -20.26 0.24 -11.79
CA ALA A 512 -19.77 -0.30 -13.06
C ALA A 512 -18.24 -0.26 -13.17
N VAL A 513 -17.60 0.74 -12.56
CA VAL A 513 -16.13 0.81 -12.46
C VAL A 513 -15.62 -0.29 -11.52
N CYS A 514 -16.22 -0.45 -10.34
CA CYS A 514 -15.86 -1.53 -9.41
C CYS A 514 -16.05 -2.92 -10.03
N ASP A 515 -17.16 -3.19 -10.70
CA ASP A 515 -17.42 -4.45 -11.40
C ASP A 515 -16.33 -4.73 -12.45
N TYR A 516 -15.88 -3.70 -13.17
CA TYR A 516 -14.74 -3.80 -14.07
C TYR A 516 -13.44 -4.19 -13.34
N LEU A 517 -13.16 -3.58 -12.18
CA LEU A 517 -11.99 -3.90 -11.38
C LEU A 517 -12.05 -5.34 -10.83
N HIS A 518 -13.20 -5.78 -10.31
CA HIS A 518 -13.42 -7.15 -9.85
C HIS A 518 -13.12 -8.17 -10.96
N ASN A 519 -13.62 -7.92 -12.18
CA ASN A 519 -13.37 -8.78 -13.35
C ASN A 519 -11.89 -8.86 -13.76
N LYS A 520 -11.09 -7.83 -13.43
CA LYS A 520 -9.65 -7.81 -13.70
C LYS A 520 -8.83 -8.60 -12.68
N ILE A 521 -9.38 -8.77 -11.47
CA ILE A 521 -8.72 -9.43 -10.35
C ILE A 521 -9.14 -10.90 -10.25
N ASN A 522 -10.45 -11.18 -10.24
CA ASN A 522 -11.00 -12.47 -9.82
C ASN A 522 -11.33 -13.41 -11.00
N PRO A 523 -10.82 -14.67 -11.00
CA PRO A 523 -11.13 -15.67 -12.02
C PRO A 523 -12.56 -16.21 -12.04
N ALA A 524 -13.37 -15.91 -11.03
CA ALA A 524 -14.71 -16.48 -10.84
C ALA A 524 -15.84 -15.83 -11.66
N PHE A 525 -15.56 -14.75 -12.38
CA PHE A 525 -16.53 -14.16 -13.29
C PHE A 525 -16.54 -14.92 -14.62
N ASN A 526 -17.64 -15.63 -14.87
CA ASN A 526 -17.91 -16.40 -16.10
C ASN A 526 -17.90 -15.47 -17.32
N VAL A 527 -16.74 -15.25 -17.90
CA VAL A 527 -16.56 -14.69 -19.23
C VAL A 527 -16.16 -15.84 -20.15
N PRO A 528 -16.87 -16.08 -21.27
CA PRO A 528 -16.56 -17.16 -22.20
C PRO A 528 -15.09 -17.12 -22.65
N GLU A 529 -14.51 -18.30 -22.85
CA GLU A 529 -13.10 -18.51 -23.21
C GLU A 529 -12.64 -17.71 -24.45
N SER A 530 -13.58 -17.34 -25.33
CA SER A 530 -13.35 -16.51 -26.52
C SER A 530 -13.07 -15.03 -26.24
N ASP A 531 -13.36 -14.53 -25.05
CA ASP A 531 -13.15 -13.13 -24.61
C ASP A 531 -11.95 -12.98 -23.65
N LEU A 532 -11.13 -14.03 -23.50
CA LEU A 532 -9.99 -14.15 -22.58
C LEU A 532 -8.81 -13.19 -22.82
N THR A 533 -8.91 -12.25 -23.75
CA THR A 533 -7.86 -11.23 -23.89
C THR A 533 -7.91 -10.18 -22.78
N PHE A 534 -9.00 -10.11 -21.99
CA PHE A 534 -9.18 -9.03 -21.00
C PHE A 534 -9.56 -9.48 -19.57
N THR A 535 -10.14 -10.66 -19.38
CA THR A 535 -10.48 -11.24 -18.06
C THR A 535 -9.32 -12.08 -17.53
N ASN A 536 -9.02 -12.06 -16.22
CA ASN A 536 -7.95 -12.86 -15.58
C ASN A 536 -6.50 -12.40 -15.80
N TYR A 537 -6.30 -11.18 -16.31
CA TYR A 537 -4.96 -10.67 -16.62
C TYR A 537 -4.05 -10.68 -15.38
N ILE A 538 -4.49 -10.11 -14.26
CA ILE A 538 -3.63 -9.97 -13.07
C ILE A 538 -3.26 -11.34 -12.51
N ILE A 539 -4.24 -12.22 -12.23
CA ILE A 539 -3.97 -13.54 -11.65
C ILE A 539 -3.05 -14.39 -12.54
N ASN A 540 -3.22 -14.33 -13.86
CA ASN A 540 -2.36 -15.05 -14.81
C ASN A 540 -0.92 -14.52 -14.78
N GLN A 541 -0.72 -13.20 -14.78
CA GLN A 541 0.63 -12.64 -14.70
C GLN A 541 1.29 -12.98 -13.36
N ILE A 542 0.62 -12.74 -12.22
CA ILE A 542 1.22 -12.99 -10.90
C ILE A 542 1.55 -14.48 -10.70
N THR A 543 0.74 -15.40 -11.25
CA THR A 543 1.01 -16.84 -11.16
C THR A 543 2.27 -17.23 -11.92
N LYS A 544 2.53 -16.64 -13.09
CA LYS A 544 3.77 -16.86 -13.84
C LYS A 544 4.98 -16.30 -13.11
N HIS A 545 4.88 -15.08 -12.57
CA HIS A 545 5.92 -14.52 -11.71
C HIS A 545 6.19 -15.40 -10.49
N LYS A 546 5.14 -15.95 -9.87
CA LYS A 546 5.26 -16.88 -8.74
C LYS A 546 5.99 -18.16 -9.13
N GLN A 547 5.67 -18.74 -10.28
CA GLN A 547 6.38 -19.90 -10.81
C GLN A 547 7.87 -19.59 -11.04
N HIS A 548 8.19 -18.42 -11.59
CA HIS A 548 9.58 -18.00 -11.74
C HIS A 548 10.28 -17.86 -10.38
N ALA A 549 9.65 -17.21 -9.38
CA ALA A 549 10.21 -17.09 -8.04
C ALA A 549 10.47 -18.47 -7.38
N ASP A 550 9.50 -19.38 -7.48
CA ASP A 550 9.58 -20.73 -6.90
C ASP A 550 10.70 -21.57 -7.51
N ASN A 551 10.96 -21.44 -8.81
CA ASN A 551 12.07 -22.13 -9.47
C ASN A 551 13.45 -21.75 -8.90
N TYR A 552 13.56 -20.58 -8.28
CA TYR A 552 14.78 -20.09 -7.62
C TYR A 552 14.69 -20.16 -6.09
N GLY A 553 13.58 -20.67 -5.53
CA GLY A 553 13.39 -20.79 -4.09
C GLY A 553 13.27 -19.45 -3.35
N VAL A 554 12.86 -18.38 -4.05
CA VAL A 554 12.68 -17.04 -3.46
C VAL A 554 11.21 -16.68 -3.35
N GLU A 555 10.89 -15.78 -2.42
CA GLU A 555 9.51 -15.34 -2.23
C GLU A 555 9.14 -14.23 -3.22
N LEU A 556 7.94 -14.33 -3.79
CA LEU A 556 7.32 -13.27 -4.59
C LEU A 556 6.67 -12.24 -3.66
N ILE A 557 7.07 -10.98 -3.75
CA ILE A 557 6.52 -9.83 -3.03
C ILE A 557 6.04 -8.76 -4.03
N THR A 558 5.41 -7.69 -3.54
CA THR A 558 5.18 -6.49 -4.36
C THR A 558 6.06 -5.33 -3.91
N TYR A 559 6.60 -4.54 -4.85
CA TYR A 559 7.21 -3.22 -4.53
C TYR A 559 6.16 -2.11 -4.55
N GLU A 560 5.10 -2.30 -5.33
CA GLU A 560 3.92 -1.43 -5.41
C GLU A 560 2.67 -2.27 -5.73
N ALA A 561 1.50 -1.82 -5.31
CA ALA A 561 0.22 -2.48 -5.57
C ALA A 561 -0.93 -1.51 -5.29
N GLY A 562 -2.09 -1.83 -5.85
CA GLY A 562 -3.32 -1.07 -5.67
C GLY A 562 -4.04 -0.81 -6.98
N GLN A 563 -5.08 0.00 -6.90
CA GLN A 563 -5.84 0.44 -8.06
C GLN A 563 -4.99 1.35 -8.96
N HIS A 564 -5.19 1.29 -10.28
CA HIS A 564 -4.59 2.17 -11.29
C HIS A 564 -5.63 2.70 -12.29
N LEU A 565 -6.66 3.35 -11.76
CA LEU A 565 -7.62 4.17 -12.48
C LEU A 565 -6.99 5.51 -12.87
N ALA A 566 -6.09 5.49 -13.84
CA ALA A 566 -5.42 6.68 -14.35
C ALA A 566 -6.19 7.33 -15.50
N VAL A 567 -6.28 8.68 -15.49
CA VAL A 567 -7.00 9.45 -16.52
C VAL A 567 -6.27 9.51 -17.86
N LEU A 568 -4.93 9.45 -17.85
CA LEU A 568 -4.08 9.58 -19.05
C LEU A 568 -4.39 8.54 -20.13
N TRP A 569 -4.90 7.37 -19.76
CA TRP A 569 -5.23 6.27 -20.66
C TRP A 569 -6.71 5.88 -20.59
N SER A 570 -7.57 6.80 -20.16
CA SER A 570 -9.01 6.59 -20.05
C SER A 570 -9.80 7.53 -20.92
N ASN A 571 -11.08 7.21 -21.11
CA ASN A 571 -12.03 8.15 -21.68
C ASN A 571 -12.14 9.35 -20.72
N PRO A 572 -11.81 10.60 -21.14
CA PRO A 572 -11.80 11.75 -20.26
C PRO A 572 -13.13 12.02 -19.55
N LYS A 573 -14.25 11.52 -20.09
CA LYS A 573 -15.57 11.58 -19.45
C LYS A 573 -15.62 10.82 -18.12
N ASN A 574 -14.82 9.78 -17.96
CA ASN A 574 -14.76 8.97 -16.75
C ASN A 574 -13.91 9.60 -15.64
N LYS A 575 -13.25 10.75 -15.86
CA LYS A 575 -12.35 11.36 -14.86
C LYS A 575 -13.02 11.54 -13.50
N THR A 576 -14.15 12.24 -13.47
CA THR A 576 -14.91 12.47 -12.22
C THR A 576 -15.33 11.14 -11.61
N LEU A 577 -15.81 10.22 -12.45
CA LEU A 577 -16.26 8.92 -12.00
C LEU A 577 -15.13 8.08 -11.38
N PHE A 578 -13.93 8.10 -11.95
CA PHE A 578 -12.76 7.41 -11.40
C PHE A 578 -12.37 8.00 -10.05
N ILE A 579 -12.36 9.33 -9.94
CA ILE A 579 -12.09 10.03 -8.68
C ILE A 579 -13.13 9.63 -7.62
N ASP A 580 -14.41 9.65 -7.95
CA ASP A 580 -15.50 9.35 -7.01
C ASP A 580 -15.56 7.87 -6.64
N THR A 581 -15.24 6.96 -7.58
CA THR A 581 -15.13 5.52 -7.32
C THR A 581 -14.08 5.21 -6.25
N ASN A 582 -12.99 6.00 -6.17
CA ASN A 582 -11.98 5.82 -5.11
C ASN A 582 -12.50 6.12 -3.70
N ARG A 583 -13.61 6.87 -3.58
CA ARG A 583 -14.33 7.14 -2.31
C ARG A 583 -15.53 6.20 -2.10
N HIS A 584 -16.00 5.55 -3.16
CA HIS A 584 -17.15 4.66 -3.10
C HIS A 584 -16.86 3.40 -2.27
N ALA A 585 -17.86 2.93 -1.52
CA ALA A 585 -17.70 1.80 -0.59
C ALA A 585 -17.21 0.51 -1.27
N CYS A 586 -17.62 0.26 -2.52
CA CYS A 586 -17.19 -0.92 -3.31
C CYS A 586 -15.67 -1.02 -3.49
N MET A 587 -14.92 0.08 -3.39
CA MET A 587 -13.46 0.05 -3.50
C MET A 587 -12.82 -0.82 -2.39
N GLU A 588 -13.45 -0.93 -1.24
CA GLU A 588 -13.02 -1.84 -0.17
C GLU A 588 -13.08 -3.30 -0.63
N GLU A 589 -14.18 -3.68 -1.28
CA GLU A 589 -14.38 -5.04 -1.83
C GLU A 589 -13.36 -5.36 -2.92
N VAL A 590 -13.07 -4.41 -3.81
CA VAL A 590 -12.05 -4.57 -4.86
C VAL A 590 -10.65 -4.83 -4.27
N TYR A 591 -10.27 -4.10 -3.22
CA TYR A 591 -8.99 -4.34 -2.54
C TYR A 591 -8.97 -5.69 -1.81
N ASN A 592 -10.08 -6.09 -1.19
CA ASN A 592 -10.22 -7.42 -0.57
C ASN A 592 -10.03 -8.54 -1.60
N ASP A 593 -10.64 -8.44 -2.78
CA ASP A 593 -10.44 -9.38 -3.88
C ASP A 593 -8.97 -9.48 -4.31
N PHE A 594 -8.27 -8.35 -4.36
CA PHE A 594 -6.84 -8.33 -4.68
C PHE A 594 -6.02 -9.04 -3.61
N PHE A 595 -6.28 -8.77 -2.33
CA PHE A 595 -5.60 -9.44 -1.23
C PHE A 595 -5.87 -10.94 -1.22
N ASP A 596 -7.13 -11.35 -1.35
CA ASP A 596 -7.51 -12.78 -1.40
C ASP A 596 -6.87 -13.49 -2.60
N THR A 597 -6.78 -12.81 -3.76
CA THR A 597 -6.08 -13.32 -4.95
C THR A 597 -4.58 -13.47 -4.70
N TRP A 598 -3.94 -12.48 -4.07
CA TRP A 598 -2.52 -12.54 -3.70
C TRP A 598 -2.23 -13.68 -2.71
N GLU A 599 -3.12 -13.91 -1.75
CA GLU A 599 -3.02 -15.03 -0.80
C GLU A 599 -3.20 -16.38 -1.48
N SER A 600 -4.12 -16.49 -2.44
CA SER A 600 -4.41 -17.74 -3.16
C SER A 600 -3.19 -18.30 -3.89
N ILE A 601 -2.27 -17.43 -4.34
CA ILE A 601 -1.02 -17.82 -4.99
C ILE A 601 0.14 -17.95 -4.00
N ASN A 602 -0.12 -17.86 -2.69
CA ASN A 602 0.90 -17.90 -1.64
C ASN A 602 1.95 -16.79 -1.82
N GLY A 603 1.49 -15.58 -2.17
CA GLY A 603 2.31 -14.37 -2.24
C GLY A 603 2.83 -13.95 -0.86
N GLY A 604 3.90 -13.14 -0.86
CA GLY A 604 4.54 -12.61 0.34
C GLY A 604 4.04 -11.22 0.71
N LEU A 605 4.95 -10.37 1.19
CA LEU A 605 4.70 -8.96 1.52
C LEU A 605 4.03 -8.21 0.35
N VAL A 606 2.95 -7.48 0.64
CA VAL A 606 2.32 -6.56 -0.32
C VAL A 606 2.68 -5.12 0.04
N SER A 607 3.49 -4.48 -0.79
CA SER A 607 3.74 -3.03 -0.72
C SER A 607 2.69 -2.25 -1.50
N LEU A 608 1.85 -1.50 -0.80
CA LEU A 608 0.89 -0.57 -1.40
C LEU A 608 1.59 0.71 -1.86
N TYR A 609 1.16 1.29 -2.98
CA TYR A 609 1.95 2.34 -3.66
C TYR A 609 2.02 3.68 -2.92
N ARG A 610 0.95 4.12 -2.24
CA ARG A 610 0.95 5.46 -1.66
C ARG A 610 0.02 5.60 -0.46
N MET A 611 0.59 5.99 0.68
CA MET A 611 -0.21 6.19 1.90
C MET A 611 -1.20 7.33 1.74
N SER A 612 -0.74 8.51 1.30
CA SER A 612 -1.59 9.70 1.20
C SER A 612 -1.40 10.48 -0.10
N GLY A 613 -2.49 11.13 -0.55
CA GLY A 613 -2.49 12.00 -1.72
C GLY A 613 -3.90 12.37 -2.14
N GLU A 614 -4.07 13.60 -2.65
CA GLU A 614 -5.33 14.05 -3.23
C GLU A 614 -5.79 13.13 -4.35
N PHE A 615 -7.10 12.91 -4.46
CA PHE A 615 -7.66 12.21 -5.61
C PHE A 615 -7.82 13.17 -6.78
N GLY A 616 -7.25 12.76 -7.91
CA GLY A 616 -7.14 13.54 -9.14
C GLY A 616 -6.93 12.60 -10.32
N ASP A 617 -6.03 12.98 -11.23
CA ASP A 617 -5.74 12.16 -12.42
C ASP A 617 -5.20 10.77 -12.10
N GLU A 618 -4.56 10.63 -10.92
CA GLU A 618 -4.01 9.39 -10.38
C GLU A 618 -4.33 9.31 -8.88
N SER A 619 -5.42 8.63 -8.52
CA SER A 619 -5.98 8.64 -7.17
C SER A 619 -5.40 7.53 -6.28
N PHE A 620 -4.08 7.40 -6.22
CA PHE A 620 -3.43 6.25 -5.57
C PHE A 620 -3.49 6.23 -4.03
N GLY A 621 -3.61 7.40 -3.38
CA GLY A 621 -3.58 7.50 -1.91
C GLY A 621 -4.59 6.57 -1.21
N MET A 622 -4.18 5.98 -0.09
CA MET A 622 -5.09 5.31 0.83
C MET A 622 -6.00 6.31 1.56
N VAL A 623 -5.50 7.54 1.75
CA VAL A 623 -6.20 8.70 2.30
C VAL A 623 -5.87 9.97 1.48
N GLU A 624 -6.76 10.95 1.45
CA GLU A 624 -6.57 12.31 0.91
C GLU A 624 -6.07 13.30 1.97
N GLY A 625 -6.18 12.96 3.25
CA GLY A 625 -5.70 13.79 4.37
C GLY A 625 -5.40 12.94 5.60
N LEU A 626 -4.47 13.38 6.44
CA LEU A 626 -3.96 12.56 7.54
C LEU A 626 -5.00 12.27 8.64
N THR A 627 -5.98 13.15 8.79
CA THR A 627 -7.05 13.03 9.81
C THR A 627 -8.35 12.42 9.27
N GLN A 628 -8.35 11.92 8.02
CA GLN A 628 -9.55 11.25 7.48
C GLN A 628 -9.92 10.02 8.32
N SER A 629 -11.20 9.89 8.60
CA SER A 629 -11.70 8.77 9.39
C SER A 629 -11.64 7.47 8.60
N LEU A 630 -11.52 6.35 9.31
CA LEU A 630 -11.53 5.02 8.68
C LEU A 630 -12.83 4.77 7.88
N ALA A 631 -13.96 5.36 8.28
CA ALA A 631 -15.24 5.25 7.60
C ALA A 631 -15.26 5.92 6.21
N GLU A 632 -14.37 6.88 5.95
CA GLU A 632 -14.29 7.62 4.67
C GLU A 632 -13.25 7.02 3.72
N THR A 633 -12.46 6.04 4.18
CA THR A 633 -11.27 5.56 3.48
C THR A 633 -11.40 4.07 3.12
N PRO A 634 -12.17 3.69 2.08
CA PRO A 634 -12.47 2.29 1.76
C PRO A 634 -11.22 1.45 1.49
N LYS A 635 -10.21 2.01 0.83
CA LYS A 635 -8.93 1.32 0.58
C LYS A 635 -8.20 1.00 1.90
N ARG A 636 -8.14 1.98 2.81
CA ARG A 636 -7.50 1.84 4.12
C ARG A 636 -8.24 0.81 4.97
N ARG A 637 -9.58 0.77 4.91
CA ARG A 637 -10.37 -0.28 5.58
C ARG A 637 -9.98 -1.68 5.12
N ALA A 638 -9.89 -1.89 3.81
CA ALA A 638 -9.46 -3.18 3.28
C ALA A 638 -8.05 -3.55 3.77
N ALA A 639 -7.10 -2.60 3.76
CA ALA A 639 -5.73 -2.83 4.24
C ALA A 639 -5.65 -3.13 5.74
N GLU A 640 -6.35 -2.37 6.59
CA GLU A 640 -6.39 -2.62 8.03
C GLU A 640 -7.11 -3.94 8.36
N ALA A 641 -8.23 -4.23 7.67
CA ALA A 641 -8.92 -5.51 7.81
C ALA A 641 -8.00 -6.68 7.45
N TYR A 642 -7.25 -6.57 6.35
CA TYR A 642 -6.27 -7.57 5.92
C TYR A 642 -5.23 -7.87 7.00
N LEU A 643 -4.72 -6.86 7.71
CA LEU A 643 -3.75 -7.04 8.79
C LEU A 643 -4.32 -7.74 10.04
N THR A 644 -5.65 -7.75 10.20
CA THR A 644 -6.34 -8.32 11.38
C THR A 644 -6.92 -9.72 11.16
N LYS A 645 -7.11 -10.14 9.90
CA LYS A 645 -7.52 -11.50 9.56
C LYS A 645 -6.39 -12.47 9.93
#